data_AF-A0A2V9SJJ1-F1
#
_entry.id   AF-A0A2V9SJJ1-F1
#
_cell.length_a   1.000
_cell.length_b   1.000
_cell.length_c   1.000
_cell.angle_alpha   90.00
_cell.angle_beta   90.00
_cell.angle_gamma   90.00
#
_symmetry.space_group_name_H-M   'P 1'
#
loop_
_entity.id
_entity.type
_entity.pdbx_description
1 polymer ?
#
loop_
_entity_poly.entity_id
_entity_poly.type
_entity_poly.pdbx_seq_one_letter_code
_entity_poly.pdbx_strand_id
1 'polypeptide(L)'
;MLGQRPLCQQAASDVAGHPITITDGANYSDIFPNNIIPLECMDATAVDLLKFVPTPPAGSNIIQTIPVQPDRGDQFTVRLDHRLNNKQNLSFYYYFDDHHVISPFAQFQAAGANVPGFGSITNERFQQWNISHTWTINNNTVNEFRFNYNREAQRTFQHPVRTSLLHDACPPAPSWLTAVLGPVPCFSDGTQDNALGIHPNLGPTREGIPFVQVSGGFTIGNNGEGELPQVGNSFQWSDSLSKVLGNHALKFGGDIRRQRFDQVLYFDVNGEFFVDGTSTNSPIGDTVFSDYLLGFSGSYGQGSAQVENVRSTGLYLFAQDSWKIKPNLTLNYGLRWELNTPIADISKHVQTFRPGQVSTVYPCQDTANTNCASMTPVGLVVPGDAGITNALTQTYYKAFAPRIGISWSPGTSGKTSIKAGWGLFYNPIEQLVLEQFSAEPPFGGSTFPFNTFFNTPFLDQSGGFSYPNPFGLPSLAGTNGILNPQRGQAVDWGMFRPILLFGQFQPNMRSQYSAQYNLTIERELTRDLKLQVGYVGSQGHRLLATHDINYGNPQTCLDLNAVLGDGTCGQYFADSTFFIPGGTILPVDFHLPYAQNNSVIPAGTTIGPNGITLVGLRRYSSPQCDPLTGTGCPIDGIPVFSSIFAQDTIANSAYNSLQASLDKRFAHGLQFTTAYTFSKSFDEASSFEGILNPIDPRRSRSLSNFDARHRIVFSY
;
A
#
# COMPACT_ATOMS: atom_id res chain seq x y z
N MET A 1 33.20 7.26 11.71
CA MET A 1 33.27 6.02 10.90
C MET A 1 34.36 6.00 9.83
N LEU A 2 34.45 7.01 8.95
CA LEU A 2 35.47 7.02 7.87
C LEU A 2 36.92 6.92 8.38
N GLY A 3 37.26 7.61 9.46
CA GLY A 3 38.58 7.53 10.08
C GLY A 3 38.93 6.16 10.67
N GLN A 4 37.96 5.26 10.83
CA GLN A 4 38.18 3.88 11.26
C GLN A 4 38.38 2.91 10.09
N ARG A 5 38.12 3.35 8.84
CA ARG A 5 38.39 2.51 7.67
C ARG A 5 39.90 2.35 7.50
N PRO A 6 40.39 1.11 7.31
CA PRO A 6 41.80 0.87 7.09
C PRO A 6 42.35 1.77 5.98
N LEU A 7 43.45 2.49 6.27
CA LEU A 7 44.18 3.35 5.33
C LEU A 7 43.42 4.57 4.77
N CYS A 8 42.12 4.75 5.04
CA CYS A 8 41.35 5.88 4.50
C CYS A 8 41.94 7.24 4.90
N GLN A 9 42.31 7.43 6.17
CA GLN A 9 42.91 8.70 6.62
C GLN A 9 44.25 9.00 5.93
N GLN A 10 45.08 7.98 5.71
CA GLN A 10 46.35 8.14 5.00
C GLN A 10 46.09 8.48 3.53
N ALA A 11 45.20 7.75 2.86
CA ALA A 11 44.86 7.97 1.46
C ALA A 11 44.24 9.36 1.23
N ALA A 12 43.38 9.82 2.14
CA ALA A 12 42.85 11.19 2.09
C ALA A 12 43.96 12.25 2.21
N SER A 13 44.91 12.04 3.14
CA SER A 13 46.07 12.92 3.30
C SER A 13 46.99 12.93 2.06
N ASP A 14 47.17 11.77 1.42
CA ASP A 14 47.99 11.63 0.21
C ASP A 14 47.36 12.37 -0.98
N VAL A 15 46.04 12.28 -1.15
CA VAL A 15 45.29 13.03 -2.18
C VAL A 15 45.31 14.54 -1.91
N ALA A 16 45.28 14.94 -0.63
CA ALA A 16 45.34 16.34 -0.22
C ALA A 16 46.73 16.98 -0.37
N GLY A 17 47.79 16.18 -0.35
CA GLY A 17 49.16 16.67 -0.29
C GLY A 17 49.54 17.28 1.07
N HIS A 18 48.70 17.12 2.10
CA HIS A 18 48.96 17.52 3.47
C HIS A 18 48.18 16.60 4.43
N PRO A 19 48.58 16.52 5.72
CA PRO A 19 47.83 15.73 6.70
C PRO A 19 46.36 16.16 6.78
N ILE A 20 45.44 15.19 6.69
CA ILE A 20 44.01 15.33 6.97
C ILE A 20 43.68 14.52 8.22
N THR A 21 42.86 15.12 9.09
CA THR A 21 42.24 14.43 10.21
C THR A 21 40.74 14.36 9.95
N ILE A 22 40.22 13.15 9.80
CA ILE A 22 38.78 12.94 9.62
C ILE A 22 38.12 13.05 10.98
N THR A 23 37.36 14.12 11.20
CA THR A 23 36.60 14.36 12.44
C THR A 23 35.11 14.41 12.17
N ASP A 24 34.31 14.10 13.18
CA ASP A 24 32.85 14.23 13.09
C ASP A 24 32.45 15.69 12.82
N GLY A 25 31.46 15.89 11.94
CA GLY A 25 30.98 17.21 11.53
C GLY A 25 31.91 17.98 10.58
N ALA A 26 32.99 17.37 10.07
CA ALA A 26 33.84 18.00 9.05
C ALA A 26 33.09 18.17 7.71
N ASN A 27 33.43 19.22 6.95
CA ASN A 27 32.89 19.39 5.61
C ASN A 27 33.51 18.37 4.66
N TYR A 28 32.76 17.99 3.63
CA TYR A 28 33.24 17.09 2.60
C TYR A 28 34.54 17.58 1.95
N SER A 29 34.64 18.87 1.62
CA SER A 29 35.83 19.47 1.01
C SER A 29 37.08 19.39 1.88
N ASP A 30 36.91 19.30 3.20
CA ASP A 30 38.01 19.23 4.16
C ASP A 30 38.55 17.79 4.26
N ILE A 31 37.71 16.80 3.96
CA ILE A 31 38.05 15.37 3.97
C ILE A 31 38.55 14.93 2.58
N PHE A 32 37.90 15.39 1.52
CA PHE A 32 38.10 14.96 0.13
C PHE A 32 38.35 16.17 -0.79
N PRO A 33 39.55 16.77 -0.73
CA PRO A 33 39.87 17.91 -1.57
C PRO A 33 39.81 17.53 -3.06
N ASN A 34 39.45 18.51 -3.90
CA ASN A 34 39.21 18.33 -5.34
C ASN A 34 38.06 17.36 -5.70
N ASN A 35 37.16 17.05 -4.75
CA ASN A 35 36.04 16.11 -4.91
C ASN A 35 36.49 14.70 -5.31
N ILE A 36 37.62 14.24 -4.77
CA ILE A 36 38.15 12.89 -5.00
C ILE A 36 38.08 12.10 -3.70
N ILE A 37 37.25 11.05 -3.70
CA ILE A 37 37.23 10.05 -2.63
C ILE A 37 38.28 8.98 -2.99
N PRO A 38 39.32 8.74 -2.17
CA PRO A 38 40.25 7.65 -2.37
C PRO A 38 39.54 6.30 -2.27
N LEU A 39 40.02 5.28 -2.99
CA LEU A 39 39.40 3.95 -3.00
C LEU A 39 39.34 3.35 -1.59
N GLU A 40 40.37 3.57 -0.76
CA GLU A 40 40.47 3.15 0.64
C GLU A 40 39.36 3.72 1.53
N CYS A 41 38.76 4.82 1.12
CA CYS A 41 37.65 5.45 1.82
C CYS A 41 36.28 4.99 1.32
N MET A 42 36.20 4.33 0.16
CA MET A 42 34.94 3.84 -0.41
C MET A 42 34.46 2.55 0.26
N ASP A 43 33.16 2.28 0.20
CA ASP A 43 32.56 1.01 0.55
C ASP A 43 32.73 0.01 -0.59
N ALA A 44 33.27 -1.17 -0.29
CA ALA A 44 33.62 -2.13 -1.33
C ALA A 44 32.39 -2.72 -2.05
N THR A 45 31.24 -2.83 -1.37
CA THR A 45 29.99 -3.30 -1.99
C THR A 45 29.42 -2.24 -2.90
N ALA A 46 29.45 -0.97 -2.49
CA ALA A 46 29.07 0.15 -3.35
C ALA A 46 29.89 0.16 -4.65
N VAL A 47 31.21 0.01 -4.55
CA VAL A 47 32.08 -0.02 -5.74
C VAL A 47 31.80 -1.23 -6.63
N ASP A 48 31.60 -2.42 -6.07
CA ASP A 48 31.30 -3.61 -6.88
C ASP A 48 29.96 -3.45 -7.64
N LEU A 49 28.92 -2.94 -6.99
CA LEU A 49 27.59 -2.76 -7.57
C LEU A 49 27.57 -1.78 -8.76
N LEU A 50 28.52 -0.85 -8.88
CA LEU A 50 28.60 0.09 -10.02
C LEU A 50 28.73 -0.59 -11.38
N LYS A 51 29.16 -1.86 -11.45
CA LYS A 51 29.16 -2.62 -12.72
C LYS A 51 27.78 -2.81 -13.34
N PHE A 52 26.70 -2.63 -12.57
CA PHE A 52 25.33 -2.64 -13.07
C PHE A 52 24.85 -1.27 -13.57
N VAL A 53 25.60 -0.21 -13.28
CA VAL A 53 25.32 1.14 -13.76
C VAL A 53 25.98 1.32 -15.13
N PRO A 54 25.21 1.44 -16.22
CA PRO A 54 25.80 1.61 -17.53
C PRO A 54 26.53 2.95 -17.64
N THR A 55 27.54 3.00 -18.50
CA THR A 55 28.21 4.26 -18.84
C THR A 55 27.55 4.90 -20.07
N PRO A 56 27.46 6.24 -20.13
CA PRO A 56 26.92 6.91 -21.30
C PRO A 56 27.70 6.61 -22.57
N PRO A 57 27.04 6.29 -23.69
CA PRO A 57 27.73 6.16 -24.96
C PRO A 57 28.34 7.51 -25.39
N ALA A 58 29.55 7.44 -25.96
CA ALA A 58 30.25 8.54 -26.62
C ALA A 58 30.49 9.82 -25.79
N GLY A 59 30.63 9.70 -24.46
CA GLY A 59 30.98 10.84 -23.60
C GLY A 59 29.85 11.86 -23.37
N SER A 60 28.61 11.48 -23.66
CA SER A 60 27.43 12.24 -23.23
C SER A 60 27.15 12.02 -21.74
N ASN A 61 26.15 12.72 -21.18
CA ASN A 61 25.66 12.50 -19.81
C ASN A 61 24.33 11.73 -19.78
N ILE A 62 23.91 11.14 -20.90
CA ILE A 62 22.60 10.50 -21.04
C ILE A 62 22.77 9.07 -21.54
N ILE A 63 22.02 8.16 -20.94
CA ILE A 63 21.90 6.77 -21.40
C ILE A 63 20.53 6.62 -22.04
N GLN A 64 20.51 6.16 -23.29
CA GLN A 64 19.28 5.83 -23.99
C GLN A 64 19.35 4.39 -24.47
N THR A 65 18.34 3.60 -24.11
CA THR A 65 18.21 2.20 -24.54
C THR A 65 16.87 1.96 -25.21
N ILE A 66 16.82 0.97 -26.11
CA ILE A 66 15.59 0.55 -26.80
C ILE A 66 15.46 -0.95 -26.59
N PRO A 67 15.01 -1.40 -25.40
CA PRO A 67 14.91 -2.81 -25.13
C PRO A 67 13.73 -3.45 -25.85
N VAL A 68 13.84 -4.75 -26.14
CA VAL A 68 12.76 -5.54 -26.70
C VAL A 68 11.90 -6.09 -25.57
N GLN A 69 10.58 -6.02 -25.71
CA GLN A 69 9.61 -6.67 -24.83
C GLN A 69 8.97 -7.86 -25.56
N PRO A 70 9.43 -9.10 -25.31
CA PRO A 70 8.76 -10.30 -25.82
C PRO A 70 7.36 -10.45 -25.22
N ASP A 71 6.38 -10.71 -26.09
CA ASP A 71 4.98 -10.92 -25.74
C ASP A 71 4.44 -12.10 -26.57
N ARG A 72 3.84 -13.09 -25.91
CA ARG A 72 3.12 -14.20 -26.53
C ARG A 72 1.77 -14.40 -25.83
N GLY A 73 0.69 -14.40 -26.61
CA GLY A 73 -0.67 -14.73 -26.14
C GLY A 73 -1.33 -15.81 -27.00
N ASP A 74 -1.97 -16.79 -26.35
CA ASP A 74 -2.79 -17.83 -26.98
C ASP A 74 -4.26 -17.68 -26.53
N GLN A 75 -5.15 -17.35 -27.46
CA GLN A 75 -6.57 -17.08 -27.18
C GLN A 75 -7.52 -18.08 -27.84
N PHE A 76 -8.58 -18.47 -27.12
CA PHE A 76 -9.64 -19.34 -27.61
C PHE A 76 -11.01 -18.91 -27.10
N THR A 77 -11.99 -18.87 -28.00
CA THR A 77 -13.37 -18.52 -27.67
C THR A 77 -14.34 -19.47 -28.35
N VAL A 78 -15.38 -19.88 -27.62
CA VAL A 78 -16.51 -20.64 -28.16
C VAL A 78 -17.82 -20.08 -27.64
N ARG A 79 -18.82 -20.00 -28.52
CA ARG A 79 -20.18 -19.63 -28.18
C ARG A 79 -21.16 -20.62 -28.80
N LEU A 80 -22.13 -21.06 -28.02
CA LEU A 80 -23.22 -21.93 -28.45
C LEU A 80 -24.54 -21.33 -27.99
N ASP A 81 -25.47 -21.17 -28.92
CA ASP A 81 -26.83 -20.73 -28.67
C ASP A 81 -27.79 -21.85 -29.09
N HIS A 82 -28.67 -22.28 -28.18
CA HIS A 82 -29.61 -23.37 -28.40
C HIS A 82 -31.01 -22.99 -27.95
N ARG A 83 -31.95 -22.96 -28.90
CA ARG A 83 -33.37 -22.80 -28.63
C ARG A 83 -33.98 -24.15 -28.22
N LEU A 84 -34.05 -24.40 -26.91
CA LEU A 84 -34.63 -25.61 -26.32
C LEU A 84 -36.08 -25.85 -26.77
N ASN A 85 -36.88 -24.77 -26.87
CA ASN A 85 -38.23 -24.76 -27.44
C ASN A 85 -38.66 -23.32 -27.77
N ASN A 86 -39.93 -23.11 -28.15
CA ASN A 86 -40.44 -21.77 -28.53
C ASN A 86 -40.47 -20.74 -27.39
N LYS A 87 -40.23 -21.16 -26.14
CA LYS A 87 -40.26 -20.31 -24.93
C LYS A 87 -38.92 -20.25 -24.21
N GLN A 88 -37.95 -21.09 -24.56
CA GLN A 88 -36.70 -21.21 -23.83
C GLN A 88 -35.49 -21.15 -24.76
N ASN A 89 -34.55 -20.29 -24.40
CA ASN A 89 -33.25 -20.16 -25.06
C ASN A 89 -32.14 -20.37 -24.04
N LEU A 90 -31.12 -21.15 -24.41
CA LEU A 90 -29.92 -21.40 -23.62
C LEU A 90 -28.71 -20.91 -24.42
N SER A 91 -27.86 -20.11 -23.80
CA SER A 91 -26.59 -19.69 -24.38
C SER A 91 -25.44 -20.11 -23.46
N PHE A 92 -24.36 -20.57 -24.08
CA PHE A 92 -23.11 -20.93 -23.45
C PHE A 92 -21.98 -20.16 -24.14
N TYR A 93 -21.09 -19.59 -23.34
CA TYR A 93 -19.88 -18.92 -23.81
C TYR A 93 -18.70 -19.33 -22.94
N TYR A 94 -17.59 -19.68 -23.58
CA TYR A 94 -16.32 -19.93 -22.91
C TYR A 94 -15.21 -19.15 -23.61
N TYR A 95 -14.37 -18.50 -22.81
CA TYR A 95 -13.18 -17.77 -23.23
C TYR A 95 -11.97 -18.27 -22.44
N PHE A 96 -10.84 -18.34 -23.12
CA PHE A 96 -9.54 -18.74 -22.61
C PHE A 96 -8.47 -17.82 -23.21
N ASP A 97 -7.55 -17.40 -22.38
CA ASP A 97 -6.34 -16.65 -22.76
C ASP A 97 -5.18 -17.12 -21.89
N ASP A 98 -4.03 -17.36 -22.51
CA ASP A 98 -2.77 -17.73 -21.87
C ASP A 98 -1.68 -16.79 -22.36
N HIS A 99 -1.15 -15.96 -21.48
CA HIS A 99 -0.31 -14.82 -21.85
C HIS A 99 1.04 -14.87 -21.11
N HIS A 100 2.12 -14.57 -21.83
CA HIS A 100 3.48 -14.51 -21.32
C HIS A 100 4.18 -13.26 -21.83
N VAL A 101 4.61 -12.40 -20.91
CA VAL A 101 5.31 -11.15 -21.20
C VAL A 101 6.60 -11.09 -20.39
N ILE A 102 7.67 -10.64 -21.04
CA ILE A 102 8.92 -10.26 -20.36
C ILE A 102 9.10 -8.76 -20.56
N SER A 103 8.83 -8.00 -19.51
CA SER A 103 9.02 -6.56 -19.48
C SER A 103 10.51 -6.25 -19.25
N PRO A 104 11.13 -5.40 -20.06
CA PRO A 104 12.57 -5.11 -19.94
C PRO A 104 12.93 -4.30 -18.70
N PHE A 105 11.95 -3.63 -18.10
CA PHE A 105 12.02 -2.95 -16.81
C PHE A 105 10.84 -3.42 -15.95
N ALA A 106 11.11 -3.74 -14.69
CA ALA A 106 10.05 -3.85 -13.70
C ALA A 106 9.53 -2.45 -13.35
N GLN A 107 8.21 -2.23 -13.36
CA GLN A 107 7.58 -0.94 -13.02
C GLN A 107 6.39 -1.12 -12.05
N PHE A 108 6.42 -2.20 -11.27
CA PHE A 108 5.35 -2.51 -10.33
C PHE A 108 5.24 -1.42 -9.26
N GLN A 109 4.02 -0.93 -9.03
CA GLN A 109 3.69 0.20 -8.15
C GLN A 109 4.57 1.46 -8.34
N ALA A 110 4.95 1.76 -9.58
CA ALA A 110 5.85 2.86 -9.92
C ALA A 110 7.27 2.76 -9.32
N ALA A 111 7.63 1.61 -8.75
CA ALA A 111 8.98 1.26 -8.33
C ALA A 111 9.65 0.37 -9.40
N GLY A 112 10.99 0.36 -9.38
CA GLY A 112 11.80 -0.44 -10.29
C GLY A 112 13.09 0.23 -10.72
N ALA A 113 14.05 -0.59 -11.15
CA ALA A 113 15.35 -0.10 -11.61
C ALA A 113 15.18 0.80 -12.84
N ASN A 114 15.89 1.91 -12.86
CA ASN A 114 15.90 2.84 -14.00
C ASN A 114 17.03 2.55 -15.00
N VAL A 115 17.79 1.46 -14.78
CA VAL A 115 18.83 0.95 -15.68
C VAL A 115 18.44 -0.41 -16.29
N PRO A 116 18.94 -0.75 -17.49
CA PRO A 116 18.67 -2.05 -18.10
C PRO A 116 19.21 -3.23 -17.28
N GLY A 117 18.57 -4.40 -17.42
CA GLY A 117 19.03 -5.66 -16.82
C GLY A 117 18.22 -6.15 -15.61
N PHE A 118 17.20 -5.38 -15.23
CA PHE A 118 16.29 -5.65 -14.11
C PHE A 118 14.83 -5.62 -14.60
N GLY A 119 14.52 -6.54 -15.51
CA GLY A 119 13.18 -6.75 -16.06
C GLY A 119 12.32 -7.66 -15.19
N SER A 120 11.07 -7.85 -15.60
CA SER A 120 10.12 -8.75 -14.92
C SER A 120 9.37 -9.66 -15.89
N ILE A 121 8.89 -10.79 -15.37
CA ILE A 121 8.15 -11.83 -16.09
C ILE A 121 6.72 -11.91 -15.56
N THR A 122 5.76 -11.81 -16.46
CA THR A 122 4.34 -11.93 -16.17
C THR A 122 3.74 -13.09 -16.96
N ASN A 123 3.17 -14.06 -16.26
CA ASN A 123 2.48 -15.23 -16.81
C ASN A 123 1.03 -15.21 -16.35
N GLU A 124 0.10 -14.95 -17.27
CA GLU A 124 -1.31 -14.82 -16.97
C GLU A 124 -2.11 -15.93 -17.64
N ARG A 125 -3.26 -16.25 -17.04
CA ARG A 125 -4.27 -17.11 -17.64
C ARG A 125 -5.64 -16.65 -17.22
N PHE A 126 -6.44 -16.25 -18.19
CA PHE A 126 -7.83 -15.85 -17.98
C PHE A 126 -8.78 -16.92 -18.51
N GLN A 127 -9.82 -17.21 -17.75
CA GLN A 127 -10.89 -18.10 -18.17
C GLN A 127 -12.23 -17.50 -17.79
N GLN A 128 -13.19 -17.57 -18.71
CA GLN A 128 -14.54 -17.11 -18.44
C GLN A 128 -15.55 -18.13 -18.95
N TRP A 129 -16.52 -18.46 -18.11
CA TRP A 129 -17.70 -19.23 -18.44
C TRP A 129 -18.91 -18.35 -18.25
N ASN A 130 -19.80 -18.32 -19.24
CA ASN A 130 -21.07 -17.62 -19.15
C ASN A 130 -22.17 -18.53 -19.67
N ILE A 131 -23.13 -18.83 -18.79
CA ILE A 131 -24.32 -19.63 -19.11
C ILE A 131 -25.51 -18.74 -18.87
N SER A 132 -26.39 -18.59 -19.85
CA SER A 132 -27.63 -17.84 -19.70
C SER A 132 -28.82 -18.64 -20.19
N HIS A 133 -29.88 -18.69 -19.39
CA HIS A 133 -31.16 -19.27 -19.76
C HIS A 133 -32.24 -18.21 -19.70
N THR A 134 -32.94 -18.01 -20.82
CA THR A 134 -34.07 -17.09 -20.92
C THR A 134 -35.34 -17.91 -21.11
N TRP A 135 -36.29 -17.72 -20.20
CA TRP A 135 -37.59 -18.39 -20.22
C TRP A 135 -38.72 -17.38 -20.35
N THR A 136 -39.33 -17.33 -21.54
CA THR A 136 -40.58 -16.61 -21.78
C THR A 136 -41.75 -17.46 -21.29
N ILE A 137 -42.11 -17.30 -20.01
CA ILE A 137 -43.16 -18.09 -19.35
C ILE A 137 -44.49 -17.87 -20.07
N ASN A 138 -44.81 -16.60 -20.35
CA ASN A 138 -45.98 -16.12 -21.10
C ASN A 138 -45.68 -14.73 -21.72
N ASN A 139 -46.67 -14.13 -22.39
CA ASN A 139 -46.49 -12.87 -23.15
C ASN A 139 -46.13 -11.64 -22.30
N ASN A 140 -46.26 -11.71 -20.97
CA ASN A 140 -45.95 -10.58 -20.09
C ASN A 140 -44.96 -10.92 -18.97
N THR A 141 -44.40 -12.13 -18.95
CA THR A 141 -43.50 -12.62 -17.90
C THR A 141 -42.31 -13.35 -18.50
N VAL A 142 -41.11 -12.85 -18.22
CA VAL A 142 -39.83 -13.43 -18.65
C VAL A 142 -38.95 -13.63 -17.43
N ASN A 143 -38.42 -14.83 -17.27
CA ASN A 143 -37.35 -15.13 -16.33
C ASN A 143 -36.02 -15.24 -17.09
N GLU A 144 -34.96 -14.77 -16.47
CA GLU A 144 -33.61 -14.84 -16.99
C GLU A 144 -32.66 -15.26 -15.87
N PHE A 145 -32.09 -16.45 -16.02
CA PHE A 145 -31.05 -16.99 -15.16
C PHE A 145 -29.69 -16.84 -15.85
N ARG A 146 -28.66 -16.48 -15.08
CA ARG A 146 -27.27 -16.48 -15.54
C ARG A 146 -26.36 -17.10 -14.48
N PHE A 147 -25.40 -17.87 -14.96
CA PHE A 147 -24.21 -18.27 -14.22
C PHE A 147 -22.98 -17.70 -14.92
N ASN A 148 -22.09 -17.08 -14.16
CA ASN A 148 -20.80 -16.64 -14.64
C ASN A 148 -19.70 -17.13 -13.70
N TYR A 149 -18.63 -17.66 -14.29
CA TYR A 149 -17.39 -17.97 -13.60
C TYR A 149 -16.26 -17.24 -14.32
N ASN A 150 -15.52 -16.39 -13.62
CA ASN A 150 -14.29 -15.80 -14.14
C ASN A 150 -13.12 -16.25 -13.27
N ARG A 151 -12.07 -16.70 -13.92
CA ARG A 151 -10.76 -16.98 -13.34
C ARG A 151 -9.74 -16.03 -13.93
N GLU A 152 -9.02 -15.38 -13.04
CA GLU A 152 -7.86 -14.54 -13.34
C GLU A 152 -6.68 -15.17 -12.61
N ALA A 153 -5.70 -15.67 -13.34
CA ALA A 153 -4.56 -16.36 -12.76
C ALA A 153 -3.26 -15.75 -13.27
N GLN A 154 -2.76 -14.76 -12.54
CA GLN A 154 -1.43 -14.19 -12.72
C GLN A 154 -0.43 -15.09 -11.98
N ARG A 155 -0.11 -16.22 -12.61
CA ARG A 155 0.69 -17.31 -12.01
C ARG A 155 2.11 -16.89 -11.68
N THR A 156 2.68 -16.02 -12.51
CA THR A 156 3.82 -15.19 -12.14
C THR A 156 3.41 -13.76 -12.44
N PHE A 157 3.70 -12.85 -11.54
CA PHE A 157 3.38 -11.44 -11.72
C PHE A 157 4.54 -10.62 -11.21
N GLN A 158 5.19 -9.91 -12.12
CA GLN A 158 6.38 -9.11 -11.82
C GLN A 158 7.60 -9.92 -11.31
N HIS A 159 7.67 -11.21 -11.63
CA HIS A 159 8.80 -12.06 -11.22
C HIS A 159 10.11 -11.54 -11.82
N PRO A 160 11.18 -11.29 -11.03
CA PRO A 160 12.43 -10.76 -11.57
C PRO A 160 13.05 -11.68 -12.63
N VAL A 161 13.55 -11.10 -13.73
CA VAL A 161 14.29 -11.85 -14.76
C VAL A 161 15.65 -12.31 -14.24
N ARG A 162 16.24 -11.54 -13.31
CA ARG A 162 17.55 -11.80 -12.70
C ARG A 162 17.36 -12.34 -11.29
N THR A 163 17.58 -13.64 -11.13
CA THR A 163 17.53 -14.31 -9.83
C THR A 163 18.78 -15.15 -9.60
N SER A 164 19.25 -15.16 -8.36
CA SER A 164 20.40 -15.91 -7.84
C SER A 164 20.33 -15.93 -6.32
N LEU A 165 21.08 -16.78 -5.62
CA LEU A 165 21.21 -16.59 -4.16
C LEU A 165 21.74 -15.18 -3.90
N LEU A 166 21.22 -14.52 -2.86
CA LEU A 166 21.54 -13.11 -2.59
C LEU A 166 23.05 -12.89 -2.41
N HIS A 167 23.69 -13.78 -1.64
CA HIS A 167 25.14 -13.72 -1.40
C HIS A 167 25.99 -14.09 -2.63
N ASP A 168 25.39 -14.74 -3.64
CA ASP A 168 26.03 -15.02 -4.94
C ASP A 168 25.71 -13.93 -5.98
N ALA A 169 24.82 -12.98 -5.66
CA ALA A 169 24.34 -11.97 -6.59
C ALA A 169 25.39 -10.86 -6.86
N CYS A 170 26.31 -10.63 -5.91
CA CYS A 170 27.56 -9.94 -6.18
C CYS A 170 28.56 -10.96 -6.77
N PRO A 171 29.10 -10.76 -7.97
CA PRO A 171 30.20 -11.56 -8.49
C PRO A 171 31.42 -11.41 -7.56
N PRO A 172 32.44 -12.28 -7.71
CA PRO A 172 33.70 -12.06 -7.03
C PRO A 172 34.23 -10.66 -7.37
N ALA A 173 34.36 -9.82 -6.34
CA ALA A 173 34.87 -8.47 -6.49
C ALA A 173 36.21 -8.49 -7.26
N PRO A 174 36.43 -7.58 -8.21
CA PRO A 174 37.67 -7.55 -8.98
C PRO A 174 38.92 -7.55 -8.09
N SER A 175 40.01 -8.17 -8.57
CA SER A 175 41.25 -8.28 -7.78
C SER A 175 41.84 -6.91 -7.40
N TRP A 176 41.63 -5.87 -8.21
CA TRP A 176 42.06 -4.50 -7.90
C TRP A 176 41.29 -3.90 -6.71
N LEU A 177 40.02 -4.26 -6.53
CA LEU A 177 39.19 -3.80 -5.43
C LEU A 177 39.56 -4.54 -4.14
N THR A 178 39.63 -5.87 -4.23
CA THR A 178 39.97 -6.72 -3.07
C THR A 178 41.41 -6.58 -2.60
N ALA A 179 42.33 -6.16 -3.48
CA ALA A 179 43.70 -5.84 -3.09
C ALA A 179 43.81 -4.61 -2.17
N VAL A 180 42.84 -3.69 -2.24
CA VAL A 180 42.84 -2.43 -1.47
C VAL A 180 41.90 -2.52 -0.27
N LEU A 181 40.65 -2.98 -0.49
CA LEU A 181 39.60 -3.00 0.53
C LEU A 181 39.39 -4.37 1.19
N GLY A 182 40.13 -5.40 0.77
CA GLY A 182 39.94 -6.77 1.24
C GLY A 182 38.74 -7.48 0.61
N PRO A 183 38.39 -8.68 1.08
CA PRO A 183 37.22 -9.43 0.60
C PRO A 183 35.94 -8.64 0.82
N VAL A 184 35.03 -8.66 -0.16
CA VAL A 184 33.72 -8.01 -0.08
C VAL A 184 32.69 -9.06 0.32
N PRO A 185 32.22 -9.11 1.58
CA PRO A 185 31.16 -10.02 1.97
C PRO A 185 29.83 -9.48 1.41
N CYS A 186 29.32 -10.07 0.32
CA CYS A 186 28.10 -9.61 -0.34
C CYS A 186 26.89 -9.68 0.62
N PHE A 187 26.47 -8.53 1.16
CA PHE A 187 25.32 -8.40 2.06
C PHE A 187 25.41 -9.30 3.31
N SER A 188 26.63 -9.48 3.82
CA SER A 188 26.93 -10.32 4.98
C SER A 188 27.93 -9.65 5.92
N ASP A 189 27.85 -9.98 7.21
CA ASP A 189 28.86 -9.59 8.21
C ASP A 189 30.08 -10.54 8.25
N GLY A 190 30.10 -11.58 7.42
CA GLY A 190 31.20 -12.55 7.32
C GLY A 190 31.29 -13.54 8.49
N THR A 191 30.33 -13.52 9.41
CA THR A 191 30.22 -14.50 10.51
C THR A 191 29.37 -15.69 10.09
N GLN A 192 29.44 -16.79 10.85
CA GLN A 192 28.62 -17.97 10.59
C GLN A 192 27.12 -17.71 10.79
N ASP A 193 26.77 -16.91 11.80
CA ASP A 193 25.38 -16.59 12.13
C ASP A 193 24.82 -15.48 11.21
N ASN A 194 25.71 -14.65 10.65
CA ASN A 194 25.38 -13.56 9.74
C ASN A 194 24.28 -12.62 10.26
N ALA A 195 24.18 -12.41 11.58
CA ALA A 195 23.02 -11.77 12.21
C ALA A 195 22.75 -10.34 11.70
N LEU A 196 23.76 -9.65 11.18
CA LEU A 196 23.63 -8.28 10.69
C LEU A 196 23.41 -8.17 9.17
N GLY A 197 23.50 -9.29 8.44
CA GLY A 197 23.33 -9.35 6.99
C GLY A 197 21.87 -9.52 6.52
N ILE A 198 21.69 -9.67 5.20
CA ILE A 198 20.37 -9.82 4.56
C ILE A 198 20.02 -11.29 4.39
N HIS A 199 18.80 -11.69 4.79
CA HIS A 199 18.38 -13.10 4.85
C HIS A 199 17.02 -13.42 4.24
N PRO A 200 16.88 -13.50 2.91
CA PRO A 200 15.60 -13.82 2.30
C PRO A 200 15.18 -15.29 2.52
N ASN A 201 16.11 -16.23 2.42
CA ASN A 201 15.89 -17.69 2.53
C ASN A 201 14.83 -18.25 1.57
N LEU A 202 14.69 -17.65 0.39
CA LEU A 202 13.72 -18.03 -0.64
C LEU A 202 14.33 -18.88 -1.75
N GLY A 203 15.67 -18.95 -1.80
CA GLY A 203 16.43 -19.71 -2.77
C GLY A 203 16.71 -18.96 -4.07
N PRO A 204 17.54 -19.55 -4.95
CA PRO A 204 18.13 -18.87 -6.11
C PRO A 204 17.13 -18.46 -7.18
N THR A 205 15.90 -18.98 -7.14
CA THR A 205 14.86 -18.65 -8.13
C THR A 205 14.11 -17.36 -7.78
N ARG A 206 14.34 -16.77 -6.61
CA ARG A 206 13.61 -15.57 -6.12
C ARG A 206 14.51 -14.52 -5.52
N GLU A 207 15.61 -14.96 -4.93
CA GLU A 207 16.64 -14.07 -4.44
C GLU A 207 17.33 -13.33 -5.58
N GLY A 208 17.98 -12.23 -5.26
CA GLY A 208 18.77 -11.48 -6.24
C GLY A 208 19.43 -10.26 -5.62
N ILE A 209 19.74 -9.27 -6.46
CA ILE A 209 20.39 -8.05 -6.01
C ILE A 209 19.33 -7.19 -5.28
N PRO A 210 19.62 -6.71 -4.05
CA PRO A 210 18.78 -5.74 -3.34
C PRO A 210 18.45 -4.53 -4.21
N PHE A 211 17.28 -3.94 -3.99
CA PHE A 211 16.94 -2.69 -4.64
C PHE A 211 17.81 -1.57 -4.05
N VAL A 212 18.52 -0.82 -4.88
CA VAL A 212 19.35 0.29 -4.42
C VAL A 212 18.96 1.54 -5.18
N GLN A 213 18.40 2.50 -4.46
CA GLN A 213 17.92 3.76 -5.00
C GLN A 213 18.84 4.91 -4.55
N VAL A 214 19.50 5.55 -5.50
CA VAL A 214 20.24 6.80 -5.28
C VAL A 214 19.38 7.97 -5.73
N SER A 215 19.01 8.86 -4.81
CA SER A 215 18.10 9.97 -5.07
C SER A 215 18.63 10.88 -6.18
N GLY A 216 17.79 11.15 -7.19
CA GLY A 216 18.20 11.92 -8.38
C GLY A 216 19.24 11.24 -9.28
N GLY A 217 19.59 9.98 -9.02
CA GLY A 217 20.61 9.20 -9.72
C GLY A 217 20.08 7.91 -10.34
N PHE A 218 20.88 6.84 -10.21
CA PHE A 218 20.51 5.51 -10.71
C PHE A 218 19.77 4.70 -9.65
N THR A 219 19.00 3.74 -10.14
CA THR A 219 18.34 2.71 -9.36
C THR A 219 18.65 1.36 -9.98
N ILE A 220 19.20 0.43 -9.18
CA ILE A 220 19.53 -0.93 -9.59
C ILE A 220 18.85 -1.95 -8.68
N GLY A 221 18.87 -3.23 -9.05
CA GLY A 221 18.34 -4.30 -8.22
C GLY A 221 16.96 -4.77 -8.64
N ASN A 222 16.54 -5.89 -8.03
CA ASN A 222 15.18 -6.39 -8.20
C ASN A 222 14.21 -5.41 -7.52
N ASN A 223 13.01 -5.22 -8.08
CA ASN A 223 12.03 -4.26 -7.58
C ASN A 223 11.72 -4.51 -6.09
N GLY A 224 11.84 -3.48 -5.23
CA GLY A 224 11.51 -3.54 -3.81
C GLY A 224 10.06 -3.92 -3.53
N GLU A 225 9.13 -3.53 -4.41
CA GLU A 225 7.71 -3.93 -4.32
C GLU A 225 7.48 -5.42 -4.61
N GLY A 226 8.51 -6.12 -5.10
CA GLY A 226 8.52 -7.57 -5.20
C GLY A 226 7.69 -8.15 -6.34
N GLU A 227 7.25 -9.39 -6.12
CA GLU A 227 6.35 -10.13 -7.01
C GLU A 227 5.06 -10.56 -6.29
N LEU A 228 3.94 -10.63 -7.00
CA LEU A 228 2.62 -10.95 -6.44
C LEU A 228 1.88 -12.01 -7.29
N PRO A 229 2.35 -13.27 -7.33
CA PRO A 229 1.59 -14.35 -7.96
C PRO A 229 0.22 -14.51 -7.29
N GLN A 230 -0.84 -14.40 -8.08
CA GLN A 230 -2.22 -14.37 -7.59
C GLN A 230 -3.22 -15.06 -8.51
N VAL A 231 -4.24 -15.65 -7.88
CA VAL A 231 -5.30 -16.40 -8.54
C VAL A 231 -6.66 -16.05 -7.97
N GLY A 232 -7.43 -15.27 -8.74
CA GLY A 232 -8.81 -14.92 -8.49
C GLY A 232 -9.80 -15.90 -9.15
N ASN A 233 -10.86 -16.23 -8.42
CA ASN A 233 -12.01 -16.98 -8.91
C ASN A 233 -13.28 -16.29 -8.42
N SER A 234 -14.12 -15.85 -9.35
CA SER A 234 -15.43 -15.28 -9.06
C SER A 234 -16.52 -16.18 -9.64
N PHE A 235 -17.47 -16.55 -8.79
CA PHE A 235 -18.67 -17.29 -9.18
C PHE A 235 -19.87 -16.39 -8.95
N GLN A 236 -20.71 -16.21 -9.96
CA GLN A 236 -21.90 -15.38 -9.90
C GLN A 236 -23.10 -16.17 -10.39
N TRP A 237 -24.14 -16.23 -9.56
CA TRP A 237 -25.45 -16.73 -9.92
C TRP A 237 -26.43 -15.57 -9.83
N SER A 238 -27.12 -15.27 -10.94
CA SER A 238 -28.12 -14.21 -10.97
C SER A 238 -29.42 -14.73 -11.56
N ASP A 239 -30.54 -14.39 -10.94
CA ASP A 239 -31.87 -14.65 -11.46
C ASP A 239 -32.67 -13.35 -11.48
N SER A 240 -33.38 -13.10 -12.59
CA SER A 240 -34.27 -11.96 -12.68
C SER A 240 -35.59 -12.32 -13.35
N LEU A 241 -36.68 -11.84 -12.77
CA LEU A 241 -38.04 -11.98 -13.28
C LEU A 241 -38.57 -10.61 -13.68
N SER A 242 -38.92 -10.46 -14.95
CA SER A 242 -39.56 -9.26 -15.49
C SER A 242 -41.04 -9.54 -15.76
N LYS A 243 -41.93 -8.66 -15.28
CA LYS A 243 -43.38 -8.80 -15.47
C LYS A 243 -44.02 -7.47 -15.83
N VAL A 244 -44.79 -7.45 -16.92
CA VAL A 244 -45.63 -6.30 -17.29
C VAL A 244 -47.05 -6.52 -16.77
N LEU A 245 -47.54 -5.58 -15.96
CA LEU A 245 -48.88 -5.58 -15.38
C LEU A 245 -49.54 -4.21 -15.59
N GLY A 246 -50.39 -4.10 -16.61
CA GLY A 246 -51.01 -2.82 -16.97
C GLY A 246 -49.97 -1.76 -17.31
N ASN A 247 -49.97 -0.66 -16.54
CA ASN A 247 -49.01 0.44 -16.70
C ASN A 247 -47.71 0.25 -15.91
N HIS A 248 -47.50 -0.92 -15.29
CA HIS A 248 -46.32 -1.25 -14.50
C HIS A 248 -45.43 -2.24 -15.25
N ALA A 249 -44.12 -1.98 -15.20
CA ALA A 249 -43.10 -2.93 -15.62
C ALA A 249 -42.24 -3.27 -14.40
N LEU A 250 -42.58 -4.39 -13.77
CA LEU A 250 -41.98 -4.87 -12.54
C LEU A 250 -40.74 -5.72 -12.86
N LYS A 251 -39.69 -5.59 -12.05
CA LYS A 251 -38.53 -6.47 -12.09
C LYS A 251 -38.09 -6.84 -10.67
N PHE A 252 -37.89 -8.14 -10.46
CA PHE A 252 -37.42 -8.71 -9.20
C PHE A 252 -36.21 -9.59 -9.49
N GLY A 253 -35.33 -9.77 -8.51
CA GLY A 253 -34.24 -10.72 -8.69
C GLY A 253 -33.29 -10.81 -7.52
N GLY A 254 -32.41 -11.77 -7.64
CA GLY A 254 -31.34 -12.07 -6.71
C GLY A 254 -30.02 -12.27 -7.44
N ASP A 255 -28.93 -11.93 -6.77
CA ASP A 255 -27.57 -12.16 -7.24
C ASP A 255 -26.74 -12.67 -6.07
N ILE A 256 -26.06 -13.80 -6.24
CA ILE A 256 -25.13 -14.38 -5.27
C ILE A 256 -23.77 -14.39 -5.93
N ARG A 257 -22.77 -13.85 -5.21
CA ARG A 257 -21.37 -13.86 -5.65
C ARG A 257 -20.52 -14.57 -4.62
N ARG A 258 -19.69 -15.50 -5.06
CA ARG A 258 -18.63 -16.10 -4.24
C ARG A 258 -17.30 -15.73 -4.86
N GLN A 259 -16.46 -15.05 -4.09
CA GLN A 259 -15.10 -14.69 -4.48
C GLN A 259 -14.11 -15.53 -3.69
N ARG A 260 -13.10 -16.03 -4.40
CA ARG A 260 -11.92 -16.69 -3.84
C ARG A 260 -10.70 -16.05 -4.46
N PHE A 261 -9.74 -15.67 -3.66
CA PHE A 261 -8.50 -15.10 -4.11
C PHE A 261 -7.38 -15.72 -3.31
N ASP A 262 -6.41 -16.32 -4.00
CA ASP A 262 -5.25 -16.95 -3.40
C ASP A 262 -4.02 -16.21 -3.93
N GLN A 263 -3.23 -15.62 -3.04
CA GLN A 263 -2.06 -14.83 -3.40
C GLN A 263 -0.88 -15.12 -2.46
N VAL A 264 0.32 -14.89 -2.97
CA VAL A 264 1.53 -14.84 -2.15
C VAL A 264 2.30 -13.59 -2.54
N LEU A 265 2.48 -12.66 -1.60
CA LEU A 265 3.27 -11.46 -1.84
C LEU A 265 4.72 -11.70 -1.40
N TYR A 266 5.67 -11.28 -2.24
CA TYR A 266 7.11 -11.31 -1.96
C TYR A 266 7.62 -9.87 -1.83
N PHE A 267 7.04 -9.10 -0.92
CA PHE A 267 7.37 -7.70 -0.68
C PHE A 267 8.77 -7.58 -0.07
N ASP A 268 9.62 -6.80 -0.72
CA ASP A 268 10.95 -6.37 -0.26
C ASP A 268 11.85 -7.50 0.28
N VAL A 269 11.71 -8.70 -0.29
CA VAL A 269 12.35 -9.90 0.27
C VAL A 269 13.87 -9.91 0.15
N ASN A 270 14.43 -9.15 -0.82
CA ASN A 270 15.86 -8.97 -1.02
C ASN A 270 16.42 -7.73 -0.30
N GLY A 271 15.53 -6.91 0.27
CA GLY A 271 15.85 -5.62 0.85
C GLY A 271 16.01 -4.48 -0.15
N GLU A 272 15.84 -3.28 0.39
CA GLU A 272 15.85 -2.01 -0.34
C GLU A 272 16.71 -0.98 0.41
N PHE A 273 17.62 -0.32 -0.31
CA PHE A 273 18.48 0.74 0.21
C PHE A 273 18.09 2.10 -0.37
N PHE A 274 17.87 3.07 0.51
CA PHE A 274 17.66 4.47 0.12
C PHE A 274 18.90 5.29 0.43
N VAL A 275 19.50 5.86 -0.62
CA VAL A 275 20.62 6.80 -0.54
C VAL A 275 20.12 8.18 -0.96
N ASP A 276 19.72 8.98 0.01
CA ASP A 276 18.97 10.23 -0.19
C ASP A 276 19.54 11.43 0.57
N GLY A 277 20.73 11.30 1.18
CA GLY A 277 21.39 12.36 1.94
C GLY A 277 20.84 12.56 3.35
N THR A 278 20.04 11.61 3.86
CA THR A 278 19.49 11.67 5.22
C THR A 278 20.33 10.95 6.27
N SER A 279 21.43 10.29 5.87
CA SER A 279 22.34 9.65 6.82
C SER A 279 22.96 10.70 7.76
N THR A 280 23.05 10.36 9.04
CA THR A 280 23.73 11.19 10.05
C THR A 280 25.24 11.29 9.83
N ASN A 281 25.82 10.41 9.01
CA ASN A 281 27.23 10.44 8.63
C ASN A 281 27.48 11.01 7.23
N SER A 282 26.45 11.55 6.57
CA SER A 282 26.60 12.25 5.29
C SER A 282 27.54 13.46 5.45
N PRO A 283 28.64 13.54 4.68
CA PRO A 283 29.54 14.69 4.72
C PRO A 283 28.83 16.02 4.38
N ILE A 284 29.10 17.07 5.15
CA ILE A 284 28.45 18.37 4.96
C ILE A 284 28.89 19.00 3.62
N GLY A 285 27.91 19.49 2.86
CA GLY A 285 28.14 20.28 1.64
C GLY A 285 28.32 19.46 0.35
N ASP A 286 27.90 18.20 0.34
CA ASP A 286 28.15 17.24 -0.73
C ASP A 286 26.88 16.74 -1.44
N THR A 287 27.05 15.87 -2.43
CA THR A 287 26.00 15.18 -3.19
C THR A 287 25.75 13.77 -2.67
N VAL A 288 24.54 13.24 -2.84
CA VAL A 288 24.17 11.87 -2.42
C VAL A 288 24.99 10.74 -3.08
N PHE A 289 25.75 11.03 -4.13
CA PHE A 289 26.62 10.03 -4.78
C PHE A 289 27.82 9.65 -3.93
N SER A 290 28.31 10.56 -3.08
CA SER A 290 29.36 10.21 -2.13
C SER A 290 28.83 9.28 -1.06
N ASP A 291 27.63 9.51 -0.52
CA ASP A 291 26.99 8.64 0.45
C ASP A 291 26.86 7.22 -0.09
N TYR A 292 26.50 7.08 -1.37
CA TYR A 292 26.55 5.79 -2.06
C TYR A 292 27.96 5.21 -2.06
N LEU A 293 28.97 5.94 -2.56
CA LEU A 293 30.35 5.46 -2.63
C LEU A 293 30.95 5.16 -1.26
N LEU A 294 30.52 5.85 -0.21
CA LEU A 294 30.92 5.65 1.16
C LEU A 294 30.09 4.56 1.85
N GLY A 295 29.01 4.05 1.24
CA GLY A 295 28.15 3.02 1.82
C GLY A 295 27.30 3.52 2.99
N PHE A 296 26.95 4.81 3.00
CA PHE A 296 26.10 5.44 4.01
C PHE A 296 24.68 5.59 3.48
N SER A 297 23.89 4.51 3.55
CA SER A 297 22.46 4.59 3.27
C SER A 297 21.73 5.35 4.39
N GLY A 298 20.75 6.16 4.01
CA GLY A 298 19.88 6.87 4.94
C GLY A 298 18.94 5.90 5.65
N SER A 299 18.34 4.99 4.89
CA SER A 299 17.51 3.91 5.42
C SER A 299 17.65 2.62 4.61
N TYR A 300 17.23 1.53 5.23
CA TYR A 300 17.11 0.21 4.63
C TYR A 300 15.74 -0.36 4.96
N GLY A 301 15.09 -1.01 3.99
CA GLY A 301 13.91 -1.85 4.19
C GLY A 301 14.26 -3.31 3.95
N GLN A 302 13.63 -4.21 4.69
CA GLN A 302 13.51 -5.60 4.27
C GLN A 302 12.15 -6.14 4.69
N GLY A 303 11.51 -6.86 3.76
CA GLY A 303 10.27 -7.58 3.97
C GLY A 303 10.44 -9.11 4.00
N SER A 304 9.34 -9.81 4.22
CA SER A 304 9.25 -11.27 4.08
C SER A 304 8.06 -11.65 3.21
N ALA A 305 8.15 -12.81 2.57
CA ALA A 305 7.02 -13.35 1.83
C ALA A 305 5.87 -13.78 2.76
N GLN A 306 4.63 -13.53 2.36
CA GLN A 306 3.42 -13.88 3.13
C GLN A 306 2.29 -14.36 2.19
N VAL A 307 1.49 -15.30 2.69
CA VAL A 307 0.42 -15.98 1.93
C VAL A 307 -0.94 -15.54 2.42
N GLU A 308 -1.83 -15.19 1.49
CA GLU A 308 -3.21 -14.82 1.80
C GLU A 308 -4.22 -15.58 0.93
N ASN A 309 -5.21 -16.19 1.57
CA ASN A 309 -6.21 -17.01 0.90
C ASN A 309 -7.61 -16.51 1.27
N VAL A 310 -8.01 -15.44 0.62
CA VAL A 310 -9.16 -14.66 1.06
C VAL A 310 -10.47 -15.09 0.40
N ARG A 311 -11.55 -14.98 1.16
CA ARG A 311 -12.88 -15.43 0.76
C ARG A 311 -13.92 -14.39 1.12
N SER A 312 -14.85 -14.14 0.21
CA SER A 312 -16.03 -13.31 0.47
C SER A 312 -17.26 -13.83 -0.28
N THR A 313 -18.44 -13.59 0.30
CA THR A 313 -19.73 -13.88 -0.31
C THR A 313 -20.59 -12.63 -0.31
N GLY A 314 -21.14 -12.31 -1.49
CA GLY A 314 -22.14 -11.28 -1.69
C GLY A 314 -23.52 -11.89 -1.91
N LEU A 315 -24.56 -11.30 -1.32
CA LEU A 315 -25.95 -11.56 -1.62
C LEU A 315 -26.65 -10.23 -1.89
N TYR A 316 -27.31 -10.14 -3.04
CA TYR A 316 -28.01 -8.92 -3.43
C TYR A 316 -29.41 -9.26 -3.87
N LEU A 317 -30.39 -8.61 -3.25
CA LEU A 317 -31.80 -8.78 -3.55
C LEU A 317 -32.37 -7.46 -4.04
N PHE A 318 -33.21 -7.47 -5.07
CA PHE A 318 -33.81 -6.24 -5.58
C PHE A 318 -35.25 -6.41 -6.04
N ALA A 319 -35.98 -5.30 -5.96
CA ALA A 319 -37.30 -5.12 -6.54
C ALA A 319 -37.39 -3.70 -7.10
N GLN A 320 -37.96 -3.55 -8.29
CA GLN A 320 -38.16 -2.26 -8.94
C GLN A 320 -39.42 -2.26 -9.80
N ASP A 321 -39.94 -1.06 -10.01
CA ASP A 321 -41.08 -0.80 -10.88
C ASP A 321 -40.81 0.43 -11.76
N SER A 322 -41.16 0.31 -13.04
CA SER A 322 -41.32 1.42 -13.97
C SER A 322 -42.82 1.63 -14.20
N TRP A 323 -43.37 2.61 -13.51
CA TRP A 323 -44.78 2.95 -13.57
C TRP A 323 -45.04 4.10 -14.55
N LYS A 324 -45.77 3.78 -15.63
CA LYS A 324 -46.24 4.77 -16.60
C LYS A 324 -47.53 5.44 -16.09
N ILE A 325 -47.36 6.48 -15.26
CA ILE A 325 -48.46 7.25 -14.67
C ILE A 325 -49.33 7.89 -15.76
N LYS A 326 -48.69 8.44 -16.80
CA LYS A 326 -49.35 8.99 -18.01
C LYS A 326 -48.55 8.60 -19.25
N PRO A 327 -49.11 8.73 -20.48
CA PRO A 327 -48.37 8.48 -21.71
C PRO A 327 -47.04 9.22 -21.82
N ASN A 328 -46.92 10.38 -21.17
CA ASN A 328 -45.76 11.26 -21.16
C ASN A 328 -45.05 11.37 -19.80
N LEU A 329 -45.43 10.56 -18.79
CA LEU A 329 -44.85 10.61 -17.45
C LEU A 329 -44.65 9.20 -16.90
N THR A 330 -43.39 8.85 -16.63
CA THR A 330 -42.97 7.58 -16.03
C THR A 330 -42.21 7.86 -14.74
N LEU A 331 -42.58 7.14 -13.68
CA LEU A 331 -41.84 7.07 -12.43
C LEU A 331 -41.15 5.72 -12.33
N ASN A 332 -39.85 5.74 -12.09
CA ASN A 332 -39.05 4.57 -11.80
C ASN A 332 -38.68 4.59 -10.32
N TYR A 333 -38.94 3.50 -9.60
CA TYR A 333 -38.50 3.36 -8.23
C TYR A 333 -38.12 1.93 -7.93
N GLY A 334 -37.16 1.76 -7.03
CA GLY A 334 -36.70 0.45 -6.64
C GLY A 334 -35.87 0.48 -5.37
N LEU A 335 -35.76 -0.70 -4.76
CA LEU A 335 -34.93 -0.94 -3.61
C LEU A 335 -34.07 -2.16 -3.88
N ARG A 336 -32.79 -2.03 -3.55
CA ARG A 336 -31.86 -3.15 -3.50
C ARG A 336 -31.29 -3.26 -2.09
N TRP A 337 -31.19 -4.47 -1.58
CA TRP A 337 -30.46 -4.79 -0.36
C TRP A 337 -29.17 -5.50 -0.76
N GLU A 338 -28.04 -4.99 -0.27
CA GLU A 338 -26.72 -5.48 -0.63
C GLU A 338 -26.04 -5.99 0.64
N LEU A 339 -25.75 -7.28 0.68
CA LEU A 339 -25.01 -7.91 1.77
C LEU A 339 -23.68 -8.38 1.23
N ASN A 340 -22.60 -7.77 1.68
CA ASN A 340 -21.25 -8.27 1.45
C ASN A 340 -20.69 -8.74 2.79
N THR A 341 -20.30 -10.01 2.89
CA THR A 341 -19.50 -10.45 4.04
C THR A 341 -18.13 -9.77 3.97
N PRO A 342 -17.54 -9.35 5.09
CA PRO A 342 -16.16 -8.89 5.07
C PRO A 342 -15.24 -10.00 4.56
N ILE A 343 -14.12 -9.59 3.98
CA ILE A 343 -13.17 -10.50 3.39
C ILE A 343 -12.45 -11.25 4.53
N ALA A 344 -12.42 -12.58 4.46
CA ALA A 344 -11.80 -13.42 5.49
C ALA A 344 -10.69 -14.28 4.89
N ASP A 345 -9.50 -14.22 5.47
CA ASP A 345 -8.43 -15.16 5.16
C ASP A 345 -8.69 -16.51 5.83
N ILE A 346 -8.63 -17.60 5.06
CA ILE A 346 -8.85 -18.95 5.57
C ILE A 346 -7.64 -19.48 6.35
N SER A 347 -6.43 -18.97 6.07
CA SER A 347 -5.22 -19.32 6.80
C SER A 347 -5.16 -18.66 8.18
N LYS A 348 -5.92 -17.56 8.37
CA LYS A 348 -5.91 -16.70 9.56
C LYS A 348 -4.55 -16.03 9.78
N HIS A 349 -3.86 -15.69 8.69
CA HIS A 349 -2.58 -14.99 8.63
C HIS A 349 -2.78 -13.49 8.45
N VAL A 350 -3.69 -12.94 9.27
CA VAL A 350 -4.03 -11.52 9.30
C VAL A 350 -4.14 -11.08 10.75
N GLN A 351 -3.91 -9.80 10.99
CA GLN A 351 -3.86 -9.20 12.32
C GLN A 351 -4.63 -7.87 12.33
N THR A 352 -4.95 -7.40 13.53
CA THR A 352 -5.58 -6.09 13.72
C THR A 352 -5.14 -5.51 15.06
N PHE A 353 -5.35 -4.21 15.25
CA PHE A 353 -5.01 -3.50 16.47
C PHE A 353 -6.23 -3.26 17.36
N ARG A 354 -6.16 -3.70 18.63
CA ARG A 354 -7.16 -3.51 19.69
C ARG A 354 -6.48 -3.00 20.96
N PRO A 355 -6.47 -1.67 21.19
CA PRO A 355 -5.71 -1.08 22.31
C PRO A 355 -5.92 -1.81 23.64
N GLY A 356 -4.82 -2.18 24.30
CA GLY A 356 -4.84 -2.83 25.62
C GLY A 356 -5.09 -4.34 25.61
N GLN A 357 -5.35 -4.96 24.46
CA GLN A 357 -5.54 -6.41 24.36
C GLN A 357 -4.21 -7.12 24.11
N VAL A 358 -4.00 -8.28 24.73
CA VAL A 358 -2.84 -9.15 24.46
C VAL A 358 -3.32 -10.39 23.71
N SER A 359 -2.59 -10.80 22.68
CA SER A 359 -2.89 -12.04 21.96
C SER A 359 -2.70 -13.25 22.87
N THR A 360 -3.72 -14.09 22.92
CA THR A 360 -3.72 -15.43 23.52
C THR A 360 -3.36 -16.51 22.51
N VAL A 361 -3.51 -16.20 21.21
CA VAL A 361 -3.18 -17.10 20.10
C VAL A 361 -1.67 -17.17 19.86
N TYR A 362 -0.97 -16.05 19.98
CA TYR A 362 0.49 -15.98 19.93
C TYR A 362 1.02 -15.32 21.20
N PRO A 363 1.06 -16.05 22.33
CA PRO A 363 1.53 -15.50 23.59
C PRO A 363 3.00 -15.05 23.47
N CYS A 364 3.37 -14.08 24.29
CA CYS A 364 4.77 -13.72 24.46
C CYS A 364 5.48 -14.76 25.35
N GLN A 365 6.74 -15.08 25.05
CA GLN A 365 7.63 -15.84 25.92
C GLN A 365 8.96 -15.10 26.07
N ASP A 366 9.45 -14.98 27.31
CA ASP A 366 10.77 -14.38 27.57
C ASP A 366 11.87 -15.22 26.91
N THR A 367 12.70 -14.57 26.10
CA THR A 367 13.87 -15.14 25.42
C THR A 367 15.07 -14.19 25.57
N ALA A 368 16.17 -14.46 24.87
CA ALA A 368 17.29 -13.52 24.81
C ALA A 368 16.90 -12.20 24.12
N ASN A 369 15.95 -12.24 23.18
CA ASN A 369 15.55 -11.08 22.37
C ASN A 369 14.19 -10.51 22.80
N THR A 370 13.35 -11.31 23.46
CA THR A 370 12.05 -10.89 24.00
C THR A 370 12.07 -10.76 25.51
N ASN A 371 11.57 -9.63 26.00
CA ASN A 371 11.20 -9.43 27.40
C ASN A 371 9.71 -9.06 27.47
N CYS A 372 8.85 -10.00 27.84
CA CYS A 372 7.39 -9.86 27.88
C CYS A 372 6.89 -8.80 28.87
N ALA A 373 7.73 -8.36 29.81
CA ALA A 373 7.40 -7.24 30.69
C ALA A 373 7.51 -5.88 29.99
N SER A 374 8.21 -5.78 28.85
CA SER A 374 8.46 -4.52 28.14
C SER A 374 8.20 -4.54 26.63
N MET A 375 8.24 -5.72 26.01
CA MET A 375 8.25 -5.91 24.55
C MET A 375 7.01 -6.65 24.04
N THR A 376 6.02 -6.95 24.90
CA THR A 376 4.76 -7.55 24.43
C THR A 376 4.03 -6.54 23.54
N PRO A 377 3.61 -6.92 22.32
CA PRO A 377 2.86 -6.03 21.42
C PRO A 377 1.41 -5.88 21.88
N VAL A 378 1.20 -5.19 23.00
CA VAL A 378 -0.13 -4.95 23.58
C VAL A 378 -0.95 -4.11 22.60
N GLY A 379 -1.93 -4.76 22.00
CA GLY A 379 -2.81 -4.22 20.98
C GLY A 379 -2.83 -5.06 19.72
N LEU A 380 -1.74 -5.75 19.38
CA LEU A 380 -1.67 -6.61 18.22
C LEU A 380 -2.40 -7.93 18.51
N VAL A 381 -3.47 -8.20 17.76
CA VAL A 381 -4.31 -9.38 17.94
C VAL A 381 -4.68 -10.01 16.61
N VAL A 382 -4.97 -11.30 16.63
CA VAL A 382 -5.24 -12.10 15.43
C VAL A 382 -6.62 -12.76 15.53
N PRO A 383 -7.20 -13.27 14.44
CA PRO A 383 -8.41 -14.10 14.51
C PRO A 383 -8.30 -15.14 15.62
N GLY A 384 -9.38 -15.45 16.33
CA GLY A 384 -9.37 -16.41 17.44
C GLY A 384 -8.95 -15.84 18.80
N ASP A 385 -8.35 -14.64 18.86
CA ASP A 385 -8.35 -13.86 20.08
C ASP A 385 -9.77 -13.39 20.43
N ALA A 386 -10.00 -13.05 21.70
CA ALA A 386 -11.31 -12.66 22.19
C ALA A 386 -11.91 -11.49 21.37
N GLY A 387 -13.07 -11.71 20.76
CA GLY A 387 -13.76 -10.70 19.95
C GLY A 387 -13.23 -10.50 18.52
N ILE A 388 -12.23 -11.28 18.08
CA ILE A 388 -11.62 -11.14 16.75
C ILE A 388 -12.10 -12.25 15.80
N THR A 389 -12.86 -11.84 14.79
CA THR A 389 -13.37 -12.73 13.74
C THR A 389 -12.29 -13.00 12.69
N ASN A 390 -12.45 -14.05 11.88
CA ASN A 390 -11.54 -14.32 10.74
C ASN A 390 -11.52 -13.20 9.68
N ALA A 391 -12.49 -12.28 9.73
CA ALA A 391 -12.61 -11.18 8.79
C ALA A 391 -12.25 -9.82 9.42
N LEU A 392 -11.75 -9.83 10.67
CA LEU A 392 -11.33 -8.70 11.51
C LEU A 392 -12.40 -7.65 11.86
N THR A 393 -13.48 -7.60 11.07
CA THR A 393 -14.63 -6.72 11.24
C THR A 393 -15.94 -7.50 11.10
N GLN A 394 -17.06 -6.87 11.46
CA GLN A 394 -18.38 -7.49 11.41
C GLN A 394 -19.09 -7.28 10.05
N THR A 395 -20.05 -8.16 9.76
CA THR A 395 -20.93 -8.00 8.59
C THR A 395 -21.88 -6.81 8.77
N TYR A 396 -21.92 -5.90 7.79
CA TYR A 396 -22.85 -4.78 7.78
C TYR A 396 -24.15 -5.11 7.04
N TYR A 397 -25.25 -5.28 7.80
CA TYR A 397 -26.55 -5.70 7.25
C TYR A 397 -27.44 -4.55 6.75
N LYS A 398 -27.07 -3.29 6.99
CA LYS A 398 -27.94 -2.11 6.76
C LYS A 398 -27.69 -1.42 5.42
N ALA A 399 -27.07 -2.10 4.46
CA ALA A 399 -26.80 -1.57 3.13
C ALA A 399 -28.03 -1.64 2.21
N PHE A 400 -28.98 -0.72 2.45
CA PHE A 400 -30.15 -0.51 1.61
C PHE A 400 -29.87 0.57 0.56
N ALA A 401 -30.04 0.23 -0.71
CA ALA A 401 -29.75 1.03 -1.89
C ALA A 401 -31.05 1.42 -2.62
N PRO A 402 -31.81 2.41 -2.12
CA PRO A 402 -32.98 2.96 -2.81
C PRO A 402 -32.57 3.70 -4.08
N ARG A 403 -33.45 3.67 -5.08
CA ARG A 403 -33.30 4.41 -6.34
C ARG A 403 -34.66 4.96 -6.77
N ILE A 404 -34.69 6.20 -7.21
CA ILE A 404 -35.88 6.86 -7.74
C ILE A 404 -35.49 7.69 -8.96
N GLY A 405 -36.37 7.72 -9.97
CA GLY A 405 -36.18 8.55 -11.14
C GLY A 405 -37.49 8.87 -11.83
N ILE A 406 -37.51 9.99 -12.53
CA ILE A 406 -38.66 10.48 -13.30
C ILE A 406 -38.24 10.68 -14.75
N SER A 407 -39.12 10.34 -15.67
CA SER A 407 -39.00 10.66 -17.08
C SER A 407 -40.29 11.31 -17.53
N TRP A 408 -40.21 12.57 -17.96
CA TRP A 408 -41.37 13.39 -18.26
C TRP A 408 -41.17 14.13 -19.57
N SER A 409 -42.19 14.10 -20.43
CA SER A 409 -42.27 14.93 -21.64
C SER A 409 -43.40 15.95 -21.45
N PRO A 410 -43.10 17.19 -21.03
CA PRO A 410 -44.11 18.21 -20.76
C PRO A 410 -44.97 18.55 -22.00
N GLY A 411 -46.27 18.75 -21.78
CA GLY A 411 -47.22 19.07 -22.84
C GLY A 411 -47.43 17.93 -23.86
N THR A 412 -47.82 18.30 -25.08
CA THR A 412 -48.13 17.36 -26.17
C THR A 412 -47.13 17.40 -27.33
N SER A 413 -46.18 18.34 -27.30
CA SER A 413 -45.27 18.59 -28.43
C SER A 413 -44.22 17.49 -28.66
N GLY A 414 -43.90 16.70 -27.63
CA GLY A 414 -42.81 15.70 -27.68
C GLY A 414 -41.39 16.28 -27.79
N LYS A 415 -41.25 17.61 -27.88
CA LYS A 415 -39.97 18.30 -28.14
C LYS A 415 -39.09 18.48 -26.91
N THR A 416 -39.64 18.33 -25.70
CA THR A 416 -38.89 18.44 -24.45
C THR A 416 -38.95 17.13 -23.70
N SER A 417 -37.80 16.67 -23.21
CA SER A 417 -37.71 15.57 -22.25
C SER A 417 -36.98 16.04 -20.99
N ILE A 418 -37.53 15.72 -19.84
CA ILE A 418 -36.93 15.96 -18.53
C ILE A 418 -36.72 14.61 -17.88
N LYS A 419 -35.48 14.34 -17.48
CA LYS A 419 -35.09 13.15 -16.74
C LYS A 419 -34.40 13.59 -15.47
N ALA A 420 -34.81 13.05 -14.33
CA ALA A 420 -34.08 13.24 -13.09
C ALA A 420 -34.02 11.93 -12.32
N GLY A 421 -32.96 11.74 -11.55
CA GLY A 421 -32.77 10.52 -10.77
C GLY A 421 -31.92 10.77 -9.54
N TRP A 422 -32.14 9.95 -8.53
CA TRP A 422 -31.33 9.87 -7.31
C TRP A 422 -31.21 8.40 -6.89
N GLY A 423 -30.05 8.01 -6.38
CA GLY A 423 -29.86 6.68 -5.81
C GLY A 423 -28.64 6.55 -4.93
N LEU A 424 -28.65 5.52 -4.08
CA LEU A 424 -27.49 5.08 -3.30
C LEU A 424 -26.85 3.84 -3.94
N PHE A 425 -25.52 3.81 -3.90
CA PHE A 425 -24.71 2.72 -4.46
C PHE A 425 -23.60 2.38 -3.48
N TYR A 426 -23.60 1.16 -2.93
CA TYR A 426 -22.52 0.72 -2.05
C TYR A 426 -21.36 0.17 -2.87
N ASN A 427 -20.16 0.34 -2.35
CA ASN A 427 -18.97 -0.30 -2.86
C ASN A 427 -18.44 -1.26 -1.79
N PRO A 428 -18.21 -2.55 -2.08
CA PRO A 428 -17.46 -3.40 -1.15
C PRO A 428 -16.02 -2.87 -0.97
N ILE A 429 -15.36 -3.33 0.07
CA ILE A 429 -13.93 -3.09 0.27
C ILE A 429 -13.18 -3.97 -0.74
N GLU A 430 -12.17 -3.41 -1.39
CA GLU A 430 -11.34 -4.12 -2.36
C GLU A 430 -10.43 -5.13 -1.66
N GLN A 431 -10.17 -6.26 -2.30
CA GLN A 431 -9.29 -7.28 -1.72
C GLN A 431 -7.85 -6.77 -1.59
N LEU A 432 -7.41 -5.86 -2.46
CA LEU A 432 -6.10 -5.20 -2.39
C LEU A 432 -5.82 -4.57 -1.02
N VAL A 433 -6.85 -4.18 -0.28
CA VAL A 433 -6.69 -3.64 1.07
C VAL A 433 -6.06 -4.67 2.03
N LEU A 434 -6.31 -5.97 1.83
CA LEU A 434 -5.67 -7.02 2.63
C LEU A 434 -4.19 -7.19 2.29
N GLU A 435 -3.76 -6.83 1.07
CA GLU A 435 -2.32 -6.79 0.75
C GLU A 435 -1.56 -5.87 1.72
N GLN A 436 -2.17 -4.79 2.21
CA GLN A 436 -1.49 -3.93 3.19
C GLN A 436 -1.16 -4.62 4.53
N PHE A 437 -1.79 -5.76 4.82
CA PHE A 437 -1.52 -6.57 6.02
C PHE A 437 -0.38 -7.57 5.78
N SER A 438 -0.01 -7.77 4.52
CA SER A 438 1.15 -8.58 4.16
C SER A 438 2.43 -7.84 4.57
N ALA A 439 3.42 -8.58 5.06
CA ALA A 439 4.62 -8.05 5.73
C ALA A 439 4.43 -7.52 7.17
N GLU A 440 3.40 -7.99 7.89
CA GLU A 440 3.25 -7.73 9.33
C GLU A 440 3.48 -8.96 10.22
N PRO A 441 4.11 -8.77 11.39
CA PRO A 441 4.28 -9.83 12.37
C PRO A 441 2.95 -10.42 12.88
N PRO A 442 2.88 -11.74 13.12
CA PRO A 442 4.01 -12.67 13.05
C PRO A 442 4.01 -13.52 11.76
N PHE A 443 3.14 -13.21 10.78
CA PHE A 443 2.96 -13.96 9.53
C PHE A 443 3.76 -13.40 8.35
N GLY A 444 4.25 -12.19 8.51
CA GLY A 444 5.27 -11.55 7.72
C GLY A 444 6.10 -10.64 8.63
N GLY A 445 6.94 -9.81 8.04
CA GLY A 445 7.68 -8.78 8.76
C GLY A 445 8.27 -7.81 7.76
N SER A 446 8.21 -6.53 8.10
CA SER A 446 8.96 -5.48 7.44
C SER A 446 9.74 -4.75 8.50
N THR A 447 11.03 -4.53 8.27
CA THR A 447 11.90 -3.80 9.19
C THR A 447 12.55 -2.68 8.41
N PHE A 448 12.46 -1.46 8.94
CA PHE A 448 13.02 -0.25 8.32
C PHE A 448 14.09 0.42 9.20
N PRO A 449 15.30 -0.18 9.34
CA PRO A 449 16.43 0.48 9.99
C PRO A 449 16.86 1.78 9.30
N PHE A 450 17.41 2.71 10.08
CA PHE A 450 17.97 3.98 9.59
C PHE A 450 19.47 4.04 9.86
N ASN A 451 20.19 4.90 9.14
CA ASN A 451 21.65 5.05 9.21
C ASN A 451 22.37 3.70 9.11
N THR A 452 22.20 3.01 7.98
CA THR A 452 22.66 1.63 7.81
C THR A 452 23.87 1.51 6.89
N PHE A 453 24.51 0.35 6.87
CA PHE A 453 25.56 0.02 5.89
C PHE A 453 25.04 -0.97 4.84
N PHE A 454 25.68 -1.01 3.67
CA PHE A 454 25.32 -1.99 2.62
C PHE A 454 25.43 -3.45 3.08
N ASN A 455 26.55 -3.84 3.69
CA ASN A 455 26.75 -5.27 4.05
C ASN A 455 26.10 -5.68 5.37
N THR A 456 25.96 -4.73 6.29
CA THR A 456 25.42 -4.97 7.63
C THR A 456 24.26 -4.02 7.90
N PRO A 457 23.13 -4.12 7.17
CA PRO A 457 22.06 -3.13 7.26
C PRO A 457 21.33 -3.10 8.61
N PHE A 458 21.50 -4.11 9.45
CA PHE A 458 20.96 -4.13 10.81
C PHE A 458 21.92 -3.52 11.85
N LEU A 459 23.10 -3.05 11.45
CA LEU A 459 24.02 -2.31 12.30
C LEU A 459 23.89 -0.81 12.02
N ASP A 460 23.63 -0.03 13.06
CA ASP A 460 23.61 1.43 12.95
C ASP A 460 25.04 1.95 12.70
N GLN A 461 25.13 3.04 11.95
CA GLN A 461 26.40 3.63 11.56
C GLN A 461 27.24 4.16 12.73
N SER A 462 26.71 4.33 13.94
CA SER A 462 27.55 4.59 15.14
C SER A 462 28.38 3.38 15.57
N GLY A 463 28.01 2.17 15.16
CA GLY A 463 28.59 0.90 15.60
C GLY A 463 28.23 0.51 17.04
N GLY A 464 27.48 1.34 17.76
CA GLY A 464 27.10 1.10 19.16
C GLY A 464 25.73 0.45 19.34
N PHE A 465 24.96 0.31 18.26
CA PHE A 465 23.58 -0.16 18.28
C PHE A 465 23.27 -1.05 17.06
N SER A 466 22.47 -2.10 17.26
CA SER A 466 22.01 -3.00 16.21
C SER A 466 20.51 -3.22 16.30
N TYR A 467 19.83 -3.13 15.17
CA TYR A 467 18.43 -3.47 15.04
C TYR A 467 18.22 -4.99 15.11
N PRO A 468 17.13 -5.48 15.72
CA PRO A 468 16.75 -6.88 15.61
C PRO A 468 16.54 -7.28 14.15
N ASN A 469 17.06 -8.45 13.77
CA ASN A 469 16.91 -9.00 12.42
C ASN A 469 15.97 -10.21 12.45
N PRO A 470 14.65 -10.03 12.18
CA PRO A 470 13.70 -11.14 12.22
C PRO A 470 13.91 -12.14 11.07
N PHE A 471 14.76 -11.82 10.10
CA PHE A 471 15.03 -12.62 8.93
C PHE A 471 16.26 -13.51 9.18
N GLY A 472 16.19 -14.80 8.83
CA GLY A 472 17.35 -15.71 8.89
C GLY A 472 17.58 -16.51 10.17
N LEU A 473 16.85 -16.27 11.27
CA LEU A 473 16.93 -17.16 12.42
C LEU A 473 16.21 -18.48 12.16
N PRO A 474 16.82 -19.68 12.30
CA PRO A 474 16.12 -20.96 12.13
C PRO A 474 14.89 -21.14 13.03
N SER A 475 14.82 -20.42 14.15
CA SER A 475 13.70 -20.41 15.10
C SER A 475 12.48 -19.58 14.62
N LEU A 476 12.68 -18.65 13.68
CA LEU A 476 11.63 -17.78 13.12
C LEU A 476 11.46 -17.97 11.62
N ALA A 477 12.49 -18.44 10.92
CA ALA A 477 12.50 -18.78 9.51
C ALA A 477 11.51 -19.91 9.29
N GLY A 478 10.30 -19.55 8.89
CA GLY A 478 9.37 -20.54 8.38
C GLY A 478 9.93 -21.16 7.09
N THR A 479 9.24 -22.18 6.58
CA THR A 479 9.70 -22.95 5.43
C THR A 479 9.88 -22.05 4.21
N ASN A 480 11.11 -22.00 3.66
CA ASN A 480 11.48 -21.19 2.49
C ASN A 480 11.26 -19.67 2.68
N GLY A 481 11.68 -19.09 3.81
CA GLY A 481 11.67 -17.63 4.00
C GLY A 481 10.28 -17.00 4.23
N ILE A 482 9.22 -17.82 4.28
CA ILE A 482 7.86 -17.39 4.62
C ILE A 482 7.66 -17.55 6.13
N LEU A 483 7.48 -16.46 6.86
CA LEU A 483 7.21 -16.50 8.30
C LEU A 483 5.84 -17.15 8.57
N ASN A 484 5.83 -18.21 9.38
CA ASN A 484 4.60 -18.96 9.65
C ASN A 484 4.64 -19.60 11.04
N PRO A 485 4.58 -18.80 12.12
CA PRO A 485 4.56 -19.30 13.49
C PRO A 485 3.39 -20.24 13.70
N GLN A 486 3.62 -21.31 14.46
CA GLN A 486 2.55 -22.23 14.78
C GLN A 486 1.57 -21.59 15.76
N ARG A 487 0.28 -21.65 15.41
CA ARG A 487 -0.81 -21.11 16.21
C ARG A 487 -0.85 -21.74 17.61
N GLY A 488 -0.95 -20.91 18.65
CA GLY A 488 -0.92 -21.34 20.04
C GLY A 488 0.48 -21.51 20.62
N GLN A 489 1.54 -21.32 19.81
CA GLN A 489 2.92 -21.27 20.28
C GLN A 489 3.35 -19.84 20.56
N ALA A 490 4.32 -19.70 21.45
CA ALA A 490 4.88 -18.40 21.75
C ALA A 490 5.71 -17.86 20.58
N VAL A 491 5.75 -16.53 20.48
CA VAL A 491 6.52 -15.80 19.46
C VAL A 491 7.54 -14.89 20.16
N ASP A 492 8.75 -14.86 19.61
CA ASP A 492 9.81 -13.94 20.02
C ASP A 492 9.54 -12.55 19.40
N TRP A 493 8.65 -11.78 20.03
CA TRP A 493 8.21 -10.46 19.56
C TRP A 493 9.34 -9.42 19.52
N GLY A 494 10.37 -9.62 20.33
CA GLY A 494 11.57 -8.81 20.37
C GLY A 494 12.25 -8.64 19.03
N MET A 495 12.15 -9.65 18.18
CA MET A 495 12.78 -9.73 16.85
C MET A 495 12.12 -8.84 15.79
N PHE A 496 10.86 -8.44 15.98
CA PHE A 496 10.09 -7.70 14.98
C PHE A 496 10.05 -6.18 15.23
N ARG A 497 10.78 -5.69 16.24
CA ARG A 497 10.70 -4.31 16.68
C ARG A 497 11.65 -3.37 15.92
N PRO A 498 11.23 -2.12 15.65
CA PRO A 498 9.90 -1.57 15.94
C PRO A 498 8.86 -2.06 14.93
N ILE A 499 7.70 -2.52 15.43
CA ILE A 499 6.63 -3.08 14.57
C ILE A 499 5.88 -1.93 13.90
N LEU A 500 5.90 -1.91 12.57
CA LEU A 500 5.05 -1.09 11.73
C LEU A 500 3.79 -1.87 11.35
N LEU A 501 2.61 -1.27 11.50
CA LEU A 501 1.33 -1.90 11.15
C LEU A 501 0.58 -1.08 10.11
N PHE A 502 -0.01 -1.74 9.13
CA PHE A 502 -0.84 -1.21 8.05
C PHE A 502 -2.21 -1.92 7.95
N GLY A 503 -3.18 -1.32 7.26
CA GLY A 503 -4.48 -1.95 7.04
C GLY A 503 -5.40 -2.16 8.27
N GLN A 504 -5.03 -1.76 9.49
CA GLN A 504 -5.66 -2.25 10.72
C GLN A 504 -7.19 -1.97 10.79
N PHE A 505 -8.02 -3.01 10.59
CA PHE A 505 -9.49 -2.87 10.54
C PHE A 505 -10.15 -2.67 11.91
N GLN A 506 -11.03 -1.68 11.98
CA GLN A 506 -11.92 -1.50 13.14
C GLN A 506 -13.00 -2.59 13.22
N PRO A 507 -13.48 -2.96 14.42
CA PRO A 507 -14.39 -4.09 14.59
C PRO A 507 -15.77 -3.86 13.94
N ASN A 508 -16.16 -2.59 13.73
CA ASN A 508 -17.50 -2.19 13.32
C ASN A 508 -17.51 -1.34 12.04
N MET A 509 -16.76 -1.75 11.02
CA MET A 509 -16.71 -1.05 9.74
C MET A 509 -18.08 -0.99 9.08
N ARG A 510 -18.33 0.11 8.36
CA ARG A 510 -19.59 0.34 7.63
C ARG A 510 -19.30 0.37 6.15
N SER A 511 -20.19 -0.20 5.34
CA SER A 511 -20.02 -0.16 3.89
C SER A 511 -19.99 1.28 3.37
N GLN A 512 -18.97 1.58 2.57
CA GLN A 512 -18.82 2.82 1.82
C GLN A 512 -19.92 2.93 0.75
N TYR A 513 -20.37 4.16 0.46
CA TYR A 513 -21.39 4.39 -0.55
C TYR A 513 -21.25 5.72 -1.27
N SER A 514 -21.83 5.80 -2.47
CA SER A 514 -22.04 7.05 -3.18
C SER A 514 -23.54 7.36 -3.31
N ALA A 515 -23.90 8.61 -3.06
CA ALA A 515 -25.20 9.18 -3.40
C ALA A 515 -25.06 9.92 -4.73
N GLN A 516 -25.70 9.39 -5.77
CA GLN A 516 -25.62 9.95 -7.12
C GLN A 516 -26.97 10.54 -7.50
N TYR A 517 -26.93 11.70 -8.16
CA TYR A 517 -28.11 12.40 -8.63
C TYR A 517 -27.85 13.14 -9.93
N ASN A 518 -28.88 13.20 -10.76
CA ASN A 518 -28.83 13.93 -12.01
C ASN A 518 -30.17 14.58 -12.33
N LEU A 519 -30.09 15.64 -13.13
CA LEU A 519 -31.21 16.29 -13.77
C LEU A 519 -30.77 16.63 -15.19
N THR A 520 -31.48 16.15 -16.20
CA THR A 520 -31.22 16.42 -17.61
C THR A 520 -32.47 16.94 -18.28
N ILE A 521 -32.32 18.03 -19.03
CA ILE A 521 -33.35 18.62 -19.88
C ILE A 521 -32.85 18.56 -21.32
N GLU A 522 -33.58 17.83 -22.16
CA GLU A 522 -33.35 17.76 -23.60
C GLU A 522 -34.45 18.56 -24.31
N ARG A 523 -34.07 19.34 -25.32
CA ARG A 523 -34.97 20.12 -26.16
C ARG A 523 -34.58 20.02 -27.62
N GLU A 524 -35.54 19.63 -28.46
CA GLU A 524 -35.48 19.87 -29.90
C GLU A 524 -35.72 21.37 -30.15
N LEU A 525 -34.68 22.07 -30.63
CA LEU A 525 -34.74 23.49 -30.97
C LEU A 525 -35.26 23.70 -32.40
N THR A 526 -34.73 22.90 -33.33
CA THR A 526 -35.19 22.77 -34.72
C THR A 526 -35.19 21.30 -35.11
N ARG A 527 -35.73 20.95 -36.29
CA ARG A 527 -35.83 19.54 -36.77
C ARG A 527 -34.48 18.80 -36.83
N ASP A 528 -33.40 19.55 -36.81
CA ASP A 528 -32.02 19.09 -37.01
C ASP A 528 -31.07 19.58 -35.91
N LEU A 529 -31.58 20.21 -34.84
CA LEU A 529 -30.80 20.75 -33.71
C LEU A 529 -31.40 20.35 -32.37
N LYS A 530 -30.60 19.69 -31.53
CA LYS A 530 -30.97 19.30 -30.17
C LYS A 530 -30.00 19.93 -29.18
N LEU A 531 -30.55 20.56 -28.14
CA LEU A 531 -29.81 21.01 -26.97
C LEU A 531 -30.11 20.09 -25.79
N GLN A 532 -29.09 19.71 -25.05
CA GLN A 532 -29.21 19.01 -23.78
C GLN A 532 -28.42 19.77 -22.72
N VAL A 533 -29.05 20.01 -21.57
CA VAL A 533 -28.40 20.58 -20.39
C VAL A 533 -28.65 19.64 -19.23
N GLY A 534 -27.57 19.29 -18.52
CA GLY A 534 -27.59 18.36 -17.42
C GLY A 534 -26.84 18.88 -16.21
N TYR A 535 -27.32 18.54 -15.02
CA TYR A 535 -26.57 18.60 -13.78
C TYR A 535 -26.32 17.17 -13.31
N VAL A 536 -25.08 16.85 -12.95
CA VAL A 536 -24.70 15.56 -12.36
C VAL A 536 -23.92 15.81 -11.08
N GLY A 537 -24.39 15.21 -9.99
CA GLY A 537 -23.74 15.22 -8.69
C GLY A 537 -23.48 13.82 -8.17
N SER A 538 -22.35 13.65 -7.50
CA SER A 538 -21.97 12.43 -6.79
C SER A 538 -21.35 12.81 -5.45
N GLN A 539 -21.82 12.22 -4.37
CA GLN A 539 -21.23 12.37 -3.04
C GLN A 539 -20.81 11.02 -2.50
N GLY A 540 -19.51 10.83 -2.29
CA GLY A 540 -18.97 9.67 -1.58
C GLY A 540 -19.04 9.89 -0.08
N HIS A 541 -19.51 8.89 0.65
CA HIS A 541 -19.66 8.91 2.10
C HIS A 541 -19.09 7.64 2.70
N ARG A 542 -18.43 7.77 3.85
CA ARG A 542 -17.79 6.65 4.56
C ARG A 542 -16.82 5.89 3.66
N LEU A 543 -16.14 6.62 2.78
CA LEU A 543 -15.12 6.06 1.91
C LEU A 543 -13.99 5.50 2.78
N LEU A 544 -13.44 4.39 2.35
CA LEU A 544 -12.29 3.78 3.01
C LEU A 544 -11.07 4.70 2.83
N ALA A 545 -10.36 4.96 3.92
CA ALA A 545 -9.13 5.74 3.91
C ALA A 545 -8.21 5.30 5.04
N THR A 546 -6.93 5.63 4.90
CA THR A 546 -5.89 5.30 5.86
C THR A 546 -5.60 6.49 6.76
N HIS A 547 -5.37 6.25 8.05
CA HIS A 547 -4.88 7.25 8.99
C HIS A 547 -4.02 6.60 10.07
N ASP A 548 -2.97 7.29 10.51
CA ASP A 548 -2.11 6.77 11.58
C ASP A 548 -2.78 6.98 12.94
N ILE A 549 -3.13 5.90 13.63
CA ILE A 549 -3.69 5.96 14.99
C ILE A 549 -2.60 6.02 16.06
N ASN A 550 -1.34 5.86 15.66
CA ASN A 550 -0.16 5.99 16.50
C ASN A 550 0.76 7.12 16.00
N TYR A 551 0.18 8.25 15.60
CA TYR A 551 0.97 9.41 15.17
C TYR A 551 1.86 9.96 16.30
N GLY A 552 3.02 10.50 15.93
CA GLY A 552 3.93 11.15 16.87
C GLY A 552 3.31 12.39 17.53
N ASN A 553 3.56 12.59 18.82
CA ASN A 553 3.10 13.78 19.53
C ASN A 553 4.09 14.94 19.33
N PRO A 554 3.77 15.96 18.51
CA PRO A 554 4.69 17.07 18.27
C PRO A 554 4.92 17.91 19.53
N GLN A 555 3.94 17.98 20.44
CA GLN A 555 4.08 18.77 21.66
C GLN A 555 5.14 18.17 22.59
N THR A 556 5.17 16.85 22.77
CA THR A 556 6.20 16.18 23.57
C THR A 556 7.60 16.46 23.03
N CYS A 557 7.76 16.48 21.70
CA CYS A 557 9.04 16.78 21.06
C CYS A 557 9.50 18.23 21.32
N LEU A 558 8.58 19.19 21.27
CA LEU A 558 8.87 20.59 21.63
C LEU A 558 9.26 20.72 23.11
N ASP A 559 8.56 20.01 24.00
CA ASP A 559 8.86 20.03 25.43
C ASP A 559 10.24 19.42 25.71
N LEU A 560 10.61 18.33 25.01
CA LEU A 560 11.93 17.71 25.10
C LEU A 560 13.05 18.67 24.68
N ASN A 561 12.87 19.43 23.60
CA ASN A 561 13.85 20.44 23.18
C ASN A 561 13.98 21.55 24.23
N ALA A 562 12.88 21.98 24.85
CA ALA A 562 12.92 22.97 25.92
C ALA A 562 13.64 22.46 27.19
N VAL A 563 13.59 21.15 27.47
CA VAL A 563 14.21 20.53 28.65
C VAL A 563 15.68 20.15 28.41
N LEU A 564 15.98 19.52 27.27
CA LEU A 564 17.28 18.89 26.98
C LEU A 564 18.16 19.73 26.05
N GLY A 565 17.59 20.71 25.35
CA GLY A 565 18.27 21.59 24.40
C GLY A 565 17.73 21.47 22.98
N ASP A 566 17.80 22.58 22.23
CA ASP A 566 17.33 22.65 20.84
C ASP A 566 18.07 21.63 19.95
N GLY A 567 17.29 20.89 19.15
CA GLY A 567 17.81 19.86 18.23
C GLY A 567 17.85 18.45 18.81
N THR A 568 17.48 18.27 20.09
CA THR A 568 17.41 16.94 20.73
C THR A 568 16.33 16.06 20.10
N CYS A 569 15.17 16.64 19.78
CA CYS A 569 14.05 15.97 19.14
C CYS A 569 13.62 16.73 17.88
N GLY A 570 13.32 15.98 16.81
CA GLY A 570 12.88 16.55 15.54
C GLY A 570 12.18 15.55 14.64
N GLN A 571 12.12 15.86 13.35
CA GLN A 571 11.59 14.96 12.33
C GLN A 571 12.34 13.62 12.36
N TYR A 572 11.61 12.51 12.23
CA TYR A 572 12.12 11.12 12.30
C TYR A 572 12.50 10.59 13.70
N PHE A 573 12.53 11.43 14.74
CA PHE A 573 12.89 10.98 16.10
C PHE A 573 11.71 10.41 16.91
N ALA A 574 10.55 10.21 16.28
CA ALA A 574 9.37 9.74 17.00
C ALA A 574 9.47 8.28 17.48
N ASP A 575 10.44 7.51 16.96
CA ASP A 575 10.79 6.15 17.42
C ASP A 575 12.07 6.11 18.27
N SER A 576 12.68 7.27 18.55
CA SER A 576 13.91 7.36 19.33
C SER A 576 13.65 7.27 20.83
N THR A 577 14.70 6.96 21.58
CA THR A 577 14.67 6.98 23.05
C THR A 577 15.17 8.32 23.59
N PHE A 578 14.49 8.84 24.61
CA PHE A 578 14.83 10.07 25.31
C PHE A 578 14.90 9.82 26.81
N PHE A 579 15.85 10.47 27.47
CA PHE A 579 16.03 10.39 28.91
C PHE A 579 16.16 11.79 29.52
N ILE A 580 15.29 12.11 30.48
CA ILE A 580 15.41 13.32 31.31
C ILE A 580 16.00 12.91 32.65
N PRO A 581 17.18 13.44 33.04
CA PRO A 581 17.81 13.07 34.31
C PRO A 581 16.95 13.39 35.53
N GLY A 582 17.04 12.54 36.56
CA GLY A 582 16.45 12.83 37.87
C GLY A 582 17.03 14.11 38.48
N GLY A 583 16.18 14.88 39.17
CA GLY A 583 16.54 16.19 39.72
C GLY A 583 16.42 17.36 38.73
N THR A 584 16.14 17.10 37.45
CA THR A 584 15.82 18.15 36.47
C THR A 584 14.56 18.91 36.90
N ILE A 585 14.59 20.23 36.90
CA ILE A 585 13.40 21.08 37.10
C ILE A 585 12.85 21.39 35.72
N LEU A 586 11.61 21.01 35.46
CA LEU A 586 10.99 21.24 34.16
C LEU A 586 10.77 22.74 33.92
N PRO A 587 11.30 23.33 32.83
CA PRO A 587 11.10 24.75 32.52
C PRO A 587 9.74 25.03 31.88
N VAL A 588 9.06 23.99 31.37
CA VAL A 588 7.76 24.04 30.70
C VAL A 588 6.87 22.90 31.19
N ASP A 589 5.58 22.97 30.89
CA ASP A 589 4.67 21.85 31.05
C ASP A 589 5.13 20.71 30.12
N PHE A 590 5.35 19.51 30.68
CA PHE A 590 5.87 18.37 29.94
C PHE A 590 4.76 17.36 29.63
N HIS A 591 4.44 17.18 28.35
CA HIS A 591 3.38 16.29 27.88
C HIS A 591 3.91 14.87 27.64
N LEU A 592 3.40 13.90 28.39
CA LEU A 592 3.79 12.50 28.22
C LEU A 592 3.11 11.87 26.98
N PRO A 593 3.85 11.11 26.14
CA PRO A 593 3.31 10.52 24.93
C PRO A 593 2.41 9.29 25.19
N TYR A 594 2.68 8.50 26.25
CA TYR A 594 2.03 7.18 26.48
C TYR A 594 0.82 7.20 27.39
N ALA A 595 0.61 8.30 28.12
CA ALA A 595 -0.43 8.32 29.14
C ALA A 595 -1.80 8.16 28.47
N GLN A 596 -2.63 7.24 28.97
CA GLN A 596 -3.96 6.97 28.39
C GLN A 596 -4.85 8.22 28.24
N ASN A 597 -4.48 9.35 28.85
CA ASN A 597 -5.16 10.65 28.80
C ASN A 597 -4.24 11.87 28.49
N ASN A 598 -3.09 11.74 27.82
CA ASN A 598 -2.14 12.86 27.59
C ASN A 598 -1.78 13.60 28.89
N SER A 599 -1.31 12.87 29.90
CA SER A 599 -0.90 13.44 31.19
C SER A 599 0.19 14.50 31.01
N VAL A 600 -0.02 15.66 31.66
CA VAL A 600 0.90 16.79 31.66
C VAL A 600 1.57 16.89 33.02
N ILE A 601 2.90 16.96 33.04
CA ILE A 601 3.68 17.25 34.24
C ILE A 601 3.90 18.77 34.29
N PRO A 602 3.43 19.48 35.33
CA PRO A 602 3.50 20.94 35.35
C PRO A 602 4.94 21.47 35.35
N ALA A 603 5.15 22.63 34.73
CA ALA A 603 6.36 23.41 34.84
C ALA A 603 6.74 23.67 36.31
N GLY A 604 8.04 23.69 36.60
CA GLY A 604 8.59 23.82 37.95
C GLY A 604 8.61 22.53 38.77
N THR A 605 8.07 21.42 38.24
CA THR A 605 8.19 20.10 38.88
C THR A 605 9.63 19.61 38.81
N THR A 606 10.18 19.18 39.94
CA THR A 606 11.47 18.46 39.99
C THR A 606 11.23 16.98 39.67
N ILE A 607 11.90 16.47 38.63
CA ILE A 607 11.83 15.07 38.25
C ILE A 607 12.40 14.19 39.37
N GLY A 608 11.69 13.09 39.66
CA GLY A 608 12.09 12.12 40.68
C GLY A 608 13.45 11.46 40.39
N PRO A 609 14.02 10.74 41.36
CA PRO A 609 15.38 10.20 41.25
C PRO A 609 15.59 9.21 40.09
N ASN A 610 14.51 8.58 39.61
CA ASN A 610 14.56 7.63 38.49
C ASN A 610 14.65 8.31 37.11
N GLY A 611 14.48 9.63 37.03
CA GLY A 611 14.38 10.35 35.76
C GLY A 611 13.06 10.12 35.04
N ILE A 612 12.99 10.55 33.78
CA ILE A 612 11.94 10.17 32.83
C ILE A 612 12.58 9.43 31.68
N THR A 613 12.10 8.23 31.38
CA THR A 613 12.54 7.43 30.22
C THR A 613 11.40 7.32 29.22
N LEU A 614 11.63 7.76 27.98
CA LEU A 614 10.69 7.62 26.87
C LEU A 614 11.33 6.75 25.79
N VAL A 615 10.72 5.60 25.49
CA VAL A 615 11.13 4.74 24.37
C VAL A 615 10.13 4.89 23.21
N GLY A 616 10.42 5.84 22.31
CA GLY A 616 9.48 6.38 21.33
C GLY A 616 8.75 7.64 21.82
N LEU A 617 7.90 8.23 20.97
CA LEU A 617 7.10 9.43 21.29
C LEU A 617 5.65 9.30 20.82
N ARG A 618 5.21 8.09 20.46
CA ARG A 618 3.84 7.81 20.03
C ARG A 618 3.06 7.14 21.15
N ARG A 619 1.73 7.26 21.08
CA ARG A 619 0.82 6.76 22.12
C ARG A 619 1.02 5.29 22.49
N TYR A 620 1.31 4.48 21.49
CA TYR A 620 1.46 3.03 21.58
C TYR A 620 2.90 2.58 21.32
N SER A 621 3.92 3.47 21.31
CA SER A 621 5.31 3.06 21.05
C SER A 621 5.78 1.96 21.99
N SER A 622 5.62 2.14 23.30
CA SER A 622 5.96 1.13 24.30
C SER A 622 4.82 1.00 25.31
N PRO A 623 3.79 0.19 25.02
CA PRO A 623 2.54 0.19 25.78
C PRO A 623 2.66 -0.32 27.22
N GLN A 624 3.79 -0.97 27.57
CA GLN A 624 4.10 -1.43 28.93
C GLN A 624 5.07 -0.50 29.68
N CYS A 625 5.59 0.55 29.03
CA CYS A 625 6.56 1.46 29.62
C CYS A 625 5.86 2.50 30.51
N ASP A 626 6.21 2.50 31.80
CA ASP A 626 5.93 3.61 32.70
C ASP A 626 7.08 4.62 32.64
N PRO A 627 6.87 5.81 32.04
CA PRO A 627 7.95 6.75 31.79
C PRO A 627 8.50 7.39 33.07
N LEU A 628 7.75 7.38 34.18
CA LEU A 628 8.18 8.02 35.44
C LEU A 628 9.02 7.09 36.32
N THR A 629 8.92 5.78 36.09
CA THR A 629 9.66 4.77 36.85
C THR A 629 10.69 4.04 36.00
N GLY A 630 10.57 4.09 34.67
CA GLY A 630 11.35 3.28 33.73
C GLY A 630 10.92 1.80 33.70
N THR A 631 9.93 1.41 34.51
CA THR A 631 9.47 0.02 34.60
C THR A 631 8.74 -0.37 33.31
N GLY A 632 9.09 -1.53 32.75
CA GLY A 632 8.46 -2.04 31.52
C GLY A 632 8.87 -1.29 30.24
N CYS A 633 9.88 -0.41 30.30
CA CYS A 633 10.45 0.21 29.12
C CYS A 633 11.47 -0.73 28.45
N PRO A 634 11.47 -0.87 27.11
CA PRO A 634 12.48 -1.66 26.41
C PRO A 634 13.90 -1.17 26.71
N ILE A 635 14.75 -2.06 27.21
CA ILE A 635 16.11 -1.73 27.67
C ILE A 635 17.08 -1.40 26.53
N ASP A 636 16.78 -1.88 25.33
CA ASP A 636 17.54 -1.63 24.11
C ASP A 636 17.18 -0.27 23.47
N GLY A 637 16.20 0.44 24.02
CA GLY A 637 15.74 1.73 23.50
C GLY A 637 14.95 1.62 22.19
N ILE A 638 14.50 0.42 21.80
CA ILE A 638 13.69 0.20 20.60
C ILE A 638 12.21 0.10 20.99
N PRO A 639 11.34 0.98 20.48
CA PRO A 639 9.92 0.89 20.78
C PRO A 639 9.31 -0.41 20.23
N VAL A 640 8.21 -0.83 20.84
CA VAL A 640 7.44 -2.00 20.39
C VAL A 640 6.75 -1.72 19.07
N PHE A 641 6.10 -0.57 18.95
CA PHE A 641 5.44 -0.12 17.72
C PHE A 641 6.01 1.19 17.21
N SER A 642 6.09 1.31 15.88
CA SER A 642 6.22 2.59 15.19
C SER A 642 4.83 3.10 14.81
N SER A 643 4.59 3.52 13.57
CA SER A 643 3.27 3.95 13.11
C SER A 643 2.28 2.78 13.09
N ILE A 644 0.99 3.08 13.29
CA ILE A 644 -0.09 2.09 13.19
C ILE A 644 -1.15 2.68 12.29
N PHE A 645 -1.16 2.27 11.03
CA PHE A 645 -2.11 2.76 10.04
C PHE A 645 -3.39 1.95 10.08
N ALA A 646 -4.47 2.59 10.54
CA ALA A 646 -5.80 2.01 10.52
C ALA A 646 -6.49 2.30 9.19
N GLN A 647 -7.27 1.33 8.72
CA GLN A 647 -8.08 1.47 7.53
C GLN A 647 -9.56 1.62 7.92
N ASP A 648 -10.10 2.81 7.72
CA ASP A 648 -11.38 3.23 8.27
C ASP A 648 -12.33 3.86 7.23
N THR A 649 -13.63 3.65 7.43
CA THR A 649 -14.69 4.18 6.55
C THR A 649 -15.09 5.60 7.00
N ILE A 650 -14.14 6.54 6.90
CA ILE A 650 -14.24 7.91 7.46
C ILE A 650 -14.20 9.02 6.41
N ALA A 651 -13.68 8.75 5.20
CA ALA A 651 -13.48 9.77 4.17
C ALA A 651 -14.77 10.10 3.39
N ASN A 652 -14.79 11.27 2.76
CA ASN A 652 -15.90 11.79 1.98
C ASN A 652 -15.41 12.48 0.71
N SER A 653 -16.24 12.46 -0.33
CA SER A 653 -15.98 13.15 -1.60
C SER A 653 -17.23 13.83 -2.15
N ALA A 654 -17.03 14.85 -2.98
CA ALA A 654 -18.11 15.56 -3.64
C ALA A 654 -17.69 16.00 -5.05
N TYR A 655 -18.37 15.46 -6.05
CA TYR A 655 -18.28 15.87 -7.45
C TYR A 655 -19.58 16.52 -7.89
N ASN A 656 -19.49 17.67 -8.56
CA ASN A 656 -20.62 18.34 -9.18
C ASN A 656 -20.26 18.84 -10.57
N SER A 657 -21.17 18.70 -11.51
CA SER A 657 -20.98 19.16 -12.89
C SER A 657 -22.23 19.72 -13.52
N LEU A 658 -22.03 20.79 -14.29
CA LEU A 658 -22.95 21.28 -15.31
C LEU A 658 -22.44 20.80 -16.67
N GLN A 659 -23.29 20.09 -17.40
CA GLN A 659 -22.99 19.52 -18.71
C GLN A 659 -23.95 20.11 -19.74
N ALA A 660 -23.42 20.55 -20.87
CA ALA A 660 -24.22 21.03 -21.99
C ALA A 660 -23.74 20.35 -23.28
N SER A 661 -24.67 19.86 -24.09
CA SER A 661 -24.35 19.37 -25.42
C SER A 661 -25.30 19.89 -26.49
N LEU A 662 -24.74 20.12 -27.67
CA LEU A 662 -25.43 20.57 -28.85
C LEU A 662 -25.16 19.58 -29.98
N ASP A 663 -26.22 18.96 -30.48
CA ASP A 663 -26.17 18.06 -31.64
C ASP A 663 -26.83 18.73 -32.83
N LYS A 664 -26.08 18.90 -33.91
CA LYS A 664 -26.56 19.42 -35.19
C LYS A 664 -26.38 18.37 -36.27
N ARG A 665 -27.48 17.94 -36.86
CA ARG A 665 -27.47 17.08 -38.06
C ARG A 665 -27.53 17.96 -39.30
N PHE A 666 -26.64 17.74 -40.24
CA PHE A 666 -26.63 18.43 -41.53
C PHE A 666 -27.20 17.50 -42.61
N ALA A 667 -27.45 18.05 -43.80
CA ALA A 667 -27.79 17.24 -44.95
C ALA A 667 -26.59 16.34 -45.36
N HIS A 668 -26.86 15.23 -46.04
CA HIS A 668 -25.85 14.32 -46.60
C HIS A 668 -24.97 13.56 -45.59
N GLY A 669 -25.48 13.28 -44.38
CA GLY A 669 -24.84 12.35 -43.43
C GLY A 669 -23.80 12.96 -42.50
N LEU A 670 -23.54 14.27 -42.60
CA LEU A 670 -22.65 14.99 -41.70
C LEU A 670 -23.37 15.34 -40.38
N GLN A 671 -22.74 15.09 -39.23
CA GLN A 671 -23.29 15.42 -37.91
C GLN A 671 -22.19 16.03 -37.04
N PHE A 672 -22.49 17.17 -36.40
CA PHE A 672 -21.62 17.76 -35.40
C PHE A 672 -22.20 17.59 -34.01
N THR A 673 -21.35 17.22 -33.07
CA THR A 673 -21.66 17.17 -31.64
C THR A 673 -20.62 18.00 -30.89
N THR A 674 -21.08 18.99 -30.15
CA THR A 674 -20.25 19.75 -29.20
C THR A 674 -20.76 19.47 -27.79
N ALA A 675 -19.87 19.08 -26.89
CA ALA A 675 -20.18 18.87 -25.48
C ALA A 675 -19.21 19.67 -24.61
N TYR A 676 -19.75 20.29 -23.56
CA TYR A 676 -19.00 21.06 -22.58
C TYR A 676 -19.40 20.62 -21.18
N THR A 677 -18.40 20.37 -20.35
CA THR A 677 -18.54 20.06 -18.92
C THR A 677 -17.81 21.11 -18.11
N PHE A 678 -18.54 21.76 -17.21
CA PHE A 678 -17.99 22.55 -16.12
C PHE A 678 -18.16 21.77 -14.83
N SER A 679 -17.06 21.38 -14.19
CA SER A 679 -17.10 20.53 -12.99
C SER A 679 -16.21 21.02 -11.87
N LYS A 680 -16.46 20.49 -10.68
CA LYS A 680 -15.58 20.61 -9.52
C LYS A 680 -15.64 19.34 -8.67
N SER A 681 -14.49 18.86 -8.26
CA SER A 681 -14.32 17.68 -7.41
C SER A 681 -13.49 18.02 -6.17
N PHE A 682 -13.97 17.56 -5.00
CA PHE A 682 -13.25 17.63 -3.73
C PHE A 682 -13.29 16.27 -3.05
N ASP A 683 -12.24 15.92 -2.33
CA ASP A 683 -12.18 14.77 -1.45
C ASP A 683 -11.25 15.02 -0.26
N GLU A 684 -11.33 14.13 0.72
CA GLU A 684 -10.36 14.04 1.83
C GLU A 684 -9.16 13.15 1.44
N ALA A 685 -9.38 12.17 0.57
CA ALA A 685 -8.35 11.36 -0.09
C ALA A 685 -8.85 10.93 -1.48
N SER A 686 -7.98 11.02 -2.49
CA SER A 686 -8.28 10.61 -3.86
C SER A 686 -8.09 9.10 -4.13
N SER A 687 -7.50 8.36 -3.19
CA SER A 687 -7.34 6.89 -3.17
C SER A 687 -7.42 6.37 -1.73
N PHE A 688 -7.61 5.06 -1.55
CA PHE A 688 -7.60 4.44 -0.20
C PHE A 688 -6.23 4.47 0.47
N GLU A 689 -5.15 4.59 -0.34
CA GLU A 689 -3.76 4.77 0.10
C GLU A 689 -3.48 6.19 0.61
N GLY A 690 -4.35 7.15 0.29
CA GLY A 690 -4.22 8.52 0.76
C GLY A 690 -4.33 8.58 2.28
N ILE A 691 -3.22 8.94 2.94
CA ILE A 691 -3.15 9.10 4.39
C ILE A 691 -3.86 10.41 4.78
N LEU A 692 -4.92 10.29 5.56
CA LEU A 692 -5.62 11.43 6.12
C LEU A 692 -4.84 12.04 7.28
N ASN A 693 -5.11 13.32 7.55
CA ASN A 693 -4.68 13.94 8.79
C ASN A 693 -5.14 13.08 10.00
N PRO A 694 -4.20 12.58 10.83
CA PRO A 694 -4.51 11.60 11.86
C PRO A 694 -5.26 12.18 13.09
N ILE A 695 -5.35 13.52 13.19
CA ILE A 695 -6.03 14.22 14.29
C ILE A 695 -7.45 14.61 13.87
N ASP A 696 -7.58 15.23 12.69
CA ASP A 696 -8.86 15.64 12.12
C ASP A 696 -8.87 15.37 10.61
N PRO A 697 -9.48 14.24 10.18
CA PRO A 697 -9.56 13.85 8.79
C PRO A 697 -10.10 14.93 7.84
N ARG A 698 -10.96 15.83 8.34
CA ARG A 698 -11.58 16.91 7.55
C ARG A 698 -10.58 17.96 7.10
N ARG A 699 -9.42 18.07 7.79
CA ARG A 699 -8.33 18.97 7.39
C ARG A 699 -7.61 18.50 6.13
N SER A 700 -7.83 17.26 5.70
CA SER A 700 -7.29 16.70 4.45
C SER A 700 -8.11 17.11 3.22
N ARG A 701 -9.25 17.80 3.41
CA ARG A 701 -10.15 18.15 2.32
C ARG A 701 -9.48 19.10 1.31
N SER A 702 -9.32 18.62 0.09
CA SER A 702 -8.66 19.34 -1.00
C SER A 702 -9.35 19.08 -2.35
N LEU A 703 -8.83 19.69 -3.43
CA LEU A 703 -9.28 19.35 -4.77
C LEU A 703 -8.84 17.92 -5.08
N SER A 704 -9.75 17.11 -5.64
CA SER A 704 -9.40 15.76 -6.07
C SER A 704 -8.25 15.77 -7.08
N ASN A 705 -7.40 14.73 -7.07
CA ASN A 705 -6.32 14.56 -8.06
C ASN A 705 -6.82 14.53 -9.52
N PHE A 706 -8.10 14.22 -9.72
CA PHE A 706 -8.79 14.18 -11.01
C PHE A 706 -9.77 15.36 -11.21
N ASP A 707 -9.62 16.47 -10.48
CA ASP A 707 -10.43 17.69 -10.71
C ASP A 707 -10.12 18.27 -12.10
N ALA A 708 -11.10 18.19 -13.00
CA ALA A 708 -11.07 18.83 -14.30
C ALA A 708 -12.17 19.89 -14.35
N ARG A 709 -11.79 21.17 -14.24
CA ARG A 709 -12.77 22.25 -14.18
C ARG A 709 -13.51 22.46 -15.50
N HIS A 710 -12.80 22.37 -16.62
CA HIS A 710 -13.32 22.60 -17.95
C HIS A 710 -12.95 21.44 -18.85
N ARG A 711 -13.95 20.86 -19.52
CA ARG A 711 -13.73 19.88 -20.58
C ARG A 711 -14.64 20.21 -21.75
N ILE A 712 -14.05 20.37 -22.93
CA ILE A 712 -14.78 20.52 -24.20
C ILE A 712 -14.45 19.34 -25.10
N VAL A 713 -15.46 18.78 -25.74
CA VAL A 713 -15.33 17.72 -26.74
C VAL A 713 -16.08 18.16 -27.98
N PHE A 714 -15.42 18.02 -29.13
CA PHE A 714 -15.98 18.30 -30.44
C PHE A 714 -15.83 17.05 -31.30
N SER A 715 -16.90 16.64 -31.98
CA SER A 715 -16.94 15.52 -32.90
C SER A 715 -17.68 15.92 -34.17
N TYR A 716 -17.21 15.43 -35.32
CA TYR A 716 -17.70 15.79 -36.66
C TYR A 716 -17.74 14.58 -37.60
#